data_AF-A0A8J8FS94-F1
#
_entry.id   AF-A0A8J8FS94-F1
#
_cell.length_a   1.000
_cell.length_b   1.000
_cell.length_c   1.000
_cell.angle_alpha   90.00
_cell.angle_beta   90.00
_cell.angle_gamma   90.00
#
_symmetry.space_group_name_H-M   'P 1'
#
loop_
_entity.id
_entity.type
_entity.pdbx_description
1 polymer ?
#
loop_
_entity_poly.entity_id
_entity_poly.type
_entity_poly.pdbx_seq_one_letter_code
_entity_poly.pdbx_strand_id
1 'polypeptide(L)'
;MIVFEGDENKAEAAGVLMACAADVLADVRDRHITILYVTDSLKEGTYARERYEAFMDVVEAFSEEAGFEVEVEALTFAGSRRALGTTWDLMVMDLSYDLDPDAIGRLVETVRGGGLVALLTPPFERWRNMWTAFHKALVTPPYTLDHVGKRFNRRFIRKLREHDGIWIVNTDEWTSEPEPSDEPELEVEVKRREKPDLEPPEDATLPEEVYDMCATEDQFKALEVFDEFLDSEGKTAYILTADRGRGKSALLGLAIAGACASRDDVEDVVVTAAEPENVAVLFEFLLKALDELGVDYDVEKDDDGNVVYVEGDGFIVEYERPSEAADIECDLMVVDEAAAIHVPILHRFLDVNDRVVYSSTIHGYEGAGRGFSVRFLQSVRRRPDVRLVEFKMHEPIRYDPGDPVERWLFDTLLLDAEPAELEDEDLEAVRRLEVELEKPDLRYWFEDPDGEDELRQFIGIYVMAHYRNRPSDVMVLADAPHHEAYALKTSTGKIVTALQVAREGTIPRDVIVKMRRGYRPPGNVIPDLMVQHHDALEFPRMKGYRIVRIATHPDVMRMGLGSRALEELVEVAEEKGFDWVGTGFGANEELTKFWIKNDFVPVHISPKRNPVSGEYSVAVIRPISEEAEEIVDDANYEFKVKLADWLGETHRDLEPEVARLLFHPASTRRYLPNMTEGQLKRLEKYVDMVHTYEIAADAIRELVKTYFLDTEDRPELEKDEELLLLMKSLQRRPWDDVAEFLGEDVPDLMREMRDLVGALYERYKEDLEGSPSRDRLHGALEKLTAKGLTGSLEIRVEEGEPKEVIVR
;
A
#
# COMPACT_ATOMS: atom_id res chain seq x y z
N MET A 1 -5.14 25.36 -19.71
CA MET A 1 -5.06 25.68 -18.27
C MET A 1 -4.56 27.11 -18.09
N ILE A 2 -5.03 27.85 -17.09
CA ILE A 2 -4.56 29.20 -16.76
C ILE A 2 -4.07 29.23 -15.32
N VAL A 3 -2.93 29.88 -15.06
CA VAL A 3 -2.35 30.06 -13.73
C VAL A 3 -2.37 31.53 -13.41
N PHE A 4 -3.14 31.92 -12.40
CA PHE A 4 -3.14 33.29 -11.89
C PHE A 4 -2.14 33.38 -10.74
N GLU A 5 -0.97 33.94 -11.03
CA GLU A 5 0.02 34.27 -10.01
C GLU A 5 -0.18 35.71 -9.53
N GLY A 6 -0.21 35.91 -8.21
CA GLY A 6 -0.37 37.24 -7.64
C GLY A 6 -0.78 37.23 -6.18
N ASP A 7 -0.75 38.39 -5.56
CA ASP A 7 -1.28 38.61 -4.22
C ASP A 7 -2.72 39.12 -4.23
N GLU A 8 -3.06 39.97 -5.20
CA GLU A 8 -4.36 40.62 -5.29
C GLU A 8 -5.11 40.19 -6.57
N ASN A 9 -6.44 40.33 -6.55
CA ASN A 9 -7.34 40.21 -7.71
C ASN A 9 -7.40 38.85 -8.44
N LYS A 10 -6.61 37.86 -8.03
CA LYS A 10 -6.55 36.55 -8.72
C LYS A 10 -7.83 35.73 -8.63
N ALA A 11 -8.55 35.83 -7.51
CA ALA A 11 -9.81 35.11 -7.33
C ALA A 11 -10.91 35.72 -8.21
N GLU A 12 -10.96 37.05 -8.25
CA GLU A 12 -11.85 37.84 -9.09
C GLU A 12 -11.54 37.63 -10.57
N ALA A 13 -10.26 37.65 -10.97
CA ALA A 13 -9.83 37.37 -12.34
C ALA A 13 -10.22 35.97 -12.79
N ALA A 14 -10.04 34.96 -11.92
CA ALA A 14 -10.53 33.61 -12.19
C ALA A 14 -12.06 33.56 -12.26
N GLY A 15 -12.77 34.32 -11.42
CA GLY A 15 -14.22 34.46 -11.48
C GLY A 15 -14.71 34.98 -12.84
N VAL A 16 -14.11 36.06 -13.33
CA VAL A 16 -14.44 36.63 -14.66
C VAL A 16 -14.18 35.60 -15.75
N LEU A 17 -13.01 34.98 -15.75
CA LEU A 17 -12.63 33.98 -16.76
C LEU A 17 -13.60 32.79 -16.76
N MET A 18 -13.91 32.26 -15.58
CA MET A 18 -14.78 31.09 -15.45
C MET A 18 -16.23 31.41 -15.81
N ALA A 19 -16.73 32.60 -15.45
CA ALA A 19 -18.06 33.05 -15.86
C ALA A 19 -18.15 33.21 -17.39
N CYS A 20 -17.18 33.87 -18.03
CA CYS A 20 -17.12 34.00 -19.48
C CYS A 20 -17.02 32.64 -20.18
N ALA A 21 -16.19 31.73 -19.66
CA ALA A 21 -16.08 30.38 -20.21
C ALA A 21 -17.38 29.60 -20.05
N ALA A 22 -18.07 29.74 -18.91
CA ALA A 22 -19.33 29.08 -18.64
C ALA A 22 -20.46 29.57 -19.56
N ASP A 23 -20.53 30.88 -19.82
CA ASP A 23 -21.48 31.48 -20.79
C ASP A 23 -21.32 30.85 -22.18
N VAL A 24 -20.08 30.85 -22.70
CA VAL A 24 -19.76 30.25 -24.00
C VAL A 24 -20.07 28.74 -24.03
N LEU A 25 -19.75 28.02 -22.95
CA LEU A 25 -19.99 26.58 -22.88
C LEU A 25 -21.48 26.24 -22.74
N ALA A 26 -22.26 27.07 -22.05
CA ALA A 26 -23.70 26.89 -21.90
C ALA A 26 -24.38 26.95 -23.27
N ASP A 27 -24.02 27.95 -24.08
CA ASP A 27 -24.52 28.11 -25.45
C ASP A 27 -24.19 26.91 -26.34
N VAL A 28 -22.99 26.33 -26.19
CA VAL A 28 -22.51 25.23 -27.02
C VAL A 28 -23.07 23.87 -26.59
N ARG A 29 -23.21 23.64 -25.28
CA ARG A 29 -23.52 22.32 -24.71
C ARG A 29 -25.00 22.10 -24.43
N ASP A 30 -25.83 23.15 -24.44
CA ASP A 30 -27.27 23.09 -24.16
C ASP A 30 -27.57 22.38 -22.82
N ARG A 31 -26.76 22.68 -21.80
CA ARG A 31 -26.87 22.13 -20.44
C ARG A 31 -26.32 23.11 -19.39
N HIS A 32 -26.67 22.86 -18.13
CA HIS A 32 -26.06 23.56 -16.99
C HIS A 32 -24.55 23.29 -16.93
N ILE A 33 -23.79 24.36 -16.66
CA ILE A 33 -22.34 24.30 -16.54
C ILE A 33 -21.96 24.16 -15.07
N THR A 34 -21.05 23.22 -14.82
CA THR A 34 -20.59 22.87 -13.47
C THR A 34 -19.17 23.39 -13.24
N ILE A 35 -18.96 24.08 -12.11
CA ILE A 35 -17.66 24.59 -11.69
C ILE A 35 -17.26 23.97 -10.35
N LEU A 36 -16.07 23.36 -10.33
CA LEU A 36 -15.47 22.87 -9.09
C LEU A 36 -14.48 23.91 -8.53
N TYR A 37 -14.73 24.40 -7.31
CA TYR A 37 -13.78 25.25 -6.59
C TYR A 37 -13.10 24.46 -5.47
N VAL A 38 -11.77 24.37 -5.49
CA VAL A 38 -11.00 23.57 -4.51
C VAL A 38 -9.99 24.43 -3.77
N THR A 39 -9.95 24.32 -2.44
CA THR A 39 -9.06 25.12 -1.58
C THR A 39 -8.60 24.37 -0.33
N ASP A 40 -7.69 24.95 0.47
CA ASP A 40 -7.21 24.34 1.72
C ASP A 40 -8.26 24.38 2.84
N SER A 41 -9.07 25.44 2.90
CA SER A 41 -10.07 25.63 3.96
C SER A 41 -11.24 26.50 3.53
N LEU A 42 -12.47 26.04 3.79
CA LEU A 42 -13.72 26.78 3.60
C LEU A 42 -14.31 27.34 4.92
N LYS A 43 -13.52 27.35 6.01
CA LYS A 43 -13.98 27.89 7.30
C LYS A 43 -14.09 29.41 7.26
N GLU A 44 -15.13 29.97 7.89
CA GLU A 44 -15.29 31.42 8.03
C GLU A 44 -14.06 32.08 8.66
N GLY A 45 -13.68 33.25 8.14
CA GLY A 45 -12.54 34.04 8.62
C GLY A 45 -11.16 33.56 8.15
N THR A 46 -11.09 32.62 7.20
CA THR A 46 -9.84 32.30 6.49
C THR A 46 -9.72 33.09 5.19
N TYR A 47 -8.50 33.47 4.82
CA TYR A 47 -8.23 34.10 3.52
C TYR A 47 -8.64 33.24 2.31
N ALA A 48 -8.63 31.91 2.47
CA ALA A 48 -9.14 30.99 1.46
C ALA A 48 -10.66 31.13 1.26
N ARG A 49 -11.42 31.31 2.35
CA ARG A 49 -12.85 31.57 2.29
C ARG A 49 -13.15 32.94 1.68
N GLU A 50 -12.37 33.97 2.03
CA GLU A 50 -12.49 35.30 1.42
C GLU A 50 -12.26 35.27 -0.11
N ARG A 51 -11.26 34.52 -0.58
CA ARG A 51 -11.04 34.33 -2.03
C ARG A 51 -12.17 33.56 -2.71
N TYR A 52 -12.72 32.54 -2.06
CA TYR A 52 -13.88 31.82 -2.58
C TYR A 52 -15.11 32.74 -2.69
N GLU A 53 -15.36 33.58 -1.69
CA GLU A 53 -16.45 34.56 -1.70
C GLU A 53 -16.24 35.61 -2.80
N ALA A 54 -15.03 36.16 -2.95
CA ALA A 54 -14.72 37.09 -4.04
C ALA A 54 -14.89 36.46 -5.43
N PHE A 55 -14.56 35.17 -5.58
CA PHE A 55 -14.82 34.42 -6.80
C PHE A 55 -16.33 34.26 -7.05
N MET A 56 -17.10 33.85 -6.04
CA MET A 56 -18.54 33.65 -6.14
C MET A 56 -19.28 34.96 -6.47
N ASP A 57 -18.93 36.06 -5.82
CA ASP A 57 -19.53 37.38 -6.06
C ASP A 57 -19.42 37.78 -7.55
N VAL A 58 -18.28 37.47 -8.19
CA VAL A 58 -18.07 37.74 -9.62
C VAL A 58 -18.87 36.78 -10.49
N VAL A 59 -18.85 35.48 -10.20
CA VAL A 59 -19.58 34.48 -10.99
C VAL A 59 -21.09 34.72 -10.95
N GLU A 60 -21.64 35.02 -9.77
CA GLU A 60 -23.06 35.35 -9.59
C GLU A 60 -23.44 36.65 -10.33
N ALA A 61 -22.62 37.70 -10.22
CA ALA A 61 -22.91 38.96 -10.91
C ALA A 61 -22.91 38.80 -12.45
N PHE A 62 -21.97 38.03 -13.00
CA PHE A 62 -21.91 37.76 -14.44
C PHE A 62 -23.02 36.84 -14.92
N SER A 63 -23.35 35.78 -14.16
CA SER A 63 -24.41 34.85 -14.52
C SER A 63 -25.78 35.52 -14.51
N GLU A 64 -26.04 36.42 -13.54
CA GLU A 64 -27.24 37.27 -13.52
C GLU A 64 -27.30 38.23 -14.70
N GLU A 65 -26.17 38.84 -15.10
CA GLU A 65 -26.12 39.80 -16.20
C GLU A 65 -26.30 39.15 -17.57
N ALA A 66 -25.64 38.01 -17.82
CA ALA A 66 -25.70 37.29 -19.09
C ALA A 66 -26.89 36.33 -19.19
N GLY A 67 -27.51 35.95 -18.06
CA GLY A 67 -28.74 35.17 -18.02
C GLY A 67 -28.55 33.67 -18.22
N PHE A 68 -27.46 33.10 -17.69
CA PHE A 68 -27.18 31.66 -17.69
C PHE A 68 -27.09 31.11 -16.26
N GLU A 69 -27.37 29.81 -16.08
CA GLU A 69 -27.26 29.15 -14.77
C GLU A 69 -25.95 28.37 -14.65
N VAL A 70 -25.26 28.54 -13.52
CA VAL A 70 -24.01 27.86 -13.18
C VAL A 70 -24.15 27.19 -11.82
N GLU A 71 -23.75 25.92 -11.75
CA GLU A 71 -23.63 25.20 -10.49
C GLU A 71 -22.18 25.24 -10.02
N VAL A 72 -21.95 25.81 -8.83
CA VAL A 72 -20.61 25.85 -8.23
C VAL A 72 -20.58 24.97 -6.98
N GLU A 73 -19.73 23.95 -6.98
CA GLU A 73 -19.43 23.16 -5.80
C GLU A 73 -18.06 23.52 -5.22
N ALA A 74 -17.98 23.68 -3.90
CA ALA A 74 -16.74 23.98 -3.20
C ALA A 74 -16.27 22.80 -2.34
N LEU A 75 -15.04 22.35 -2.57
CA LEU A 75 -14.39 21.28 -1.82
C LEU A 75 -13.10 21.75 -1.15
N THR A 76 -12.74 21.10 -0.04
CA THR A 76 -11.38 21.22 0.50
C THR A 76 -10.46 20.16 -0.12
N PHE A 77 -9.14 20.34 -0.07
CA PHE A 77 -8.19 19.30 -0.49
C PHE A 77 -8.44 17.96 0.20
N ALA A 78 -8.74 17.98 1.51
CA ALA A 78 -9.13 16.79 2.27
C ALA A 78 -10.43 16.14 1.75
N GLY A 79 -11.37 16.94 1.24
CA GLY A 79 -12.63 16.48 0.65
C GLY A 79 -12.55 16.09 -0.83
N SER A 80 -11.38 16.21 -1.47
CA SER A 80 -11.20 15.95 -2.92
C SER A 80 -11.55 14.53 -3.37
N ARG A 81 -11.60 13.55 -2.44
CA ARG A 81 -12.05 12.18 -2.75
C ARG A 81 -13.50 12.11 -3.19
N ARG A 82 -14.35 13.02 -2.72
CA ARG A 82 -15.77 13.08 -3.11
C ARG A 82 -15.99 13.47 -4.57
N ALA A 83 -15.00 14.13 -5.19
CA ALA A 83 -15.05 14.46 -6.61
C ALA A 83 -14.53 13.32 -7.51
N LEU A 84 -14.08 12.20 -6.95
CA LEU A 84 -13.74 11.02 -7.74
C LEU A 84 -15.01 10.47 -8.42
N GLY A 85 -14.87 9.93 -9.63
CA GLY A 85 -16.01 9.49 -10.45
C GLY A 85 -16.81 10.62 -11.10
N THR A 86 -16.91 11.79 -10.46
CA THR A 86 -17.59 12.96 -11.01
C THR A 86 -16.84 13.59 -12.19
N THR A 87 -17.53 14.45 -12.94
CA THR A 87 -16.97 15.11 -14.12
C THR A 87 -17.47 16.56 -14.21
N TRP A 88 -16.54 17.51 -14.30
CA TRP A 88 -16.78 18.95 -14.23
C TRP A 88 -16.51 19.64 -15.56
N ASP A 89 -17.16 20.78 -15.82
CA ASP A 89 -16.90 21.59 -17.01
C ASP A 89 -15.73 22.55 -16.80
N LEU A 90 -15.64 23.14 -15.60
CA LEU A 90 -14.61 24.10 -15.22
C LEU A 90 -14.09 23.78 -13.81
N MET A 91 -12.84 24.14 -13.54
CA MET A 91 -12.24 23.97 -12.21
C MET A 91 -11.37 25.16 -11.82
N VAL A 92 -11.49 25.60 -10.57
CA VAL A 92 -10.58 26.53 -9.92
C VAL A 92 -9.91 25.81 -8.75
N MET A 93 -8.58 25.82 -8.69
CA MET A 93 -7.82 25.25 -7.59
C MET A 93 -6.95 26.32 -6.93
N ASP A 94 -7.24 26.64 -5.68
CA ASP A 94 -6.53 27.63 -4.89
C ASP A 94 -5.32 27.03 -4.16
N LEU A 95 -4.14 27.19 -4.76
CA LEU A 95 -2.84 26.73 -4.25
C LEU A 95 -2.11 27.82 -3.44
N SER A 96 -2.82 28.88 -3.00
CA SER A 96 -2.20 30.03 -2.33
C SER A 96 -1.54 29.69 -0.99
N TYR A 97 -2.07 28.73 -0.24
CA TYR A 97 -1.53 28.31 1.06
C TYR A 97 -1.01 26.89 1.07
N ASP A 98 -1.61 26.01 0.27
CA ASP A 98 -1.23 24.62 0.22
C ASP A 98 -0.96 24.14 -1.20
N LEU A 99 -0.07 23.17 -1.33
CA LEU A 99 0.24 22.46 -2.56
C LEU A 99 0.07 20.99 -2.26
N ASP A 100 -1.14 20.47 -2.46
CA ASP A 100 -1.47 19.06 -2.28
C ASP A 100 -1.33 18.34 -3.64
N PRO A 101 -0.22 17.63 -3.88
CA PRO A 101 0.02 16.95 -5.15
C PRO A 101 -0.97 15.80 -5.39
N ASP A 102 -1.51 15.19 -4.33
CA ASP A 102 -2.51 14.13 -4.47
C ASP A 102 -3.85 14.72 -4.94
N ALA A 103 -4.25 15.88 -4.41
CA ALA A 103 -5.46 16.57 -4.84
C ALA A 103 -5.35 17.03 -6.30
N ILE A 104 -4.19 17.55 -6.71
CA ILE A 104 -3.91 17.92 -8.11
C ILE A 104 -4.05 16.69 -9.02
N GLY A 105 -3.39 15.57 -8.67
CA GLY A 105 -3.48 14.31 -9.40
C GLY A 105 -4.89 13.72 -9.47
N ARG A 106 -5.72 13.96 -8.45
CA ARG A 106 -7.11 13.49 -8.42
C ARG A 106 -8.05 14.30 -9.32
N LEU A 107 -7.88 15.62 -9.32
CA LEU A 107 -8.94 16.56 -9.72
C LEU A 107 -8.75 17.15 -11.12
N VAL A 108 -7.52 17.35 -11.59
CA VAL A 108 -7.28 17.95 -12.92
C VAL A 108 -7.95 17.13 -14.03
N GLU A 109 -7.88 15.80 -13.95
CA GLU A 109 -8.52 14.87 -14.91
C GLU A 109 -10.05 14.76 -14.77
N THR A 110 -10.66 15.44 -13.79
CA THR A 110 -12.13 15.48 -13.66
C THR A 110 -12.76 16.49 -14.61
N VAL A 111 -11.96 17.39 -15.20
CA VAL A 111 -12.44 18.41 -16.14
C VAL A 111 -12.59 17.82 -17.54
N ARG A 112 -13.72 18.08 -18.19
CA ARG A 112 -14.00 17.65 -19.57
C ARG A 112 -13.17 18.44 -20.58
N GLY A 113 -12.89 17.83 -21.72
CA GLY A 113 -12.31 18.44 -22.90
C GLY A 113 -13.16 19.64 -23.35
N GLY A 114 -12.48 20.68 -23.83
CA GLY A 114 -13.09 22.00 -24.06
C GLY A 114 -13.41 22.78 -22.78
N GLY A 115 -13.16 22.21 -21.59
CA GLY A 115 -13.23 22.89 -20.31
C GLY A 115 -11.95 23.66 -19.95
N LEU A 116 -11.95 24.27 -18.77
CA LEU A 116 -10.85 25.11 -18.30
C LEU A 116 -10.48 24.81 -16.85
N VAL A 117 -9.18 24.71 -16.61
CA VAL A 117 -8.58 24.64 -15.27
C VAL A 117 -7.90 25.97 -14.97
N ALA A 118 -8.26 26.62 -13.85
CA ALA A 118 -7.52 27.73 -13.28
C ALA A 118 -6.80 27.34 -11.99
N LEU A 119 -5.53 27.72 -11.86
CA LEU A 119 -4.77 27.61 -10.62
C LEU A 119 -4.57 29.00 -10.03
N LEU A 120 -4.90 29.19 -8.76
CA LEU A 120 -4.56 30.43 -8.03
C LEU A 120 -3.29 30.17 -7.24
N THR A 121 -2.22 30.91 -7.53
CA THR A 121 -0.92 30.72 -6.86
C THR A 121 -0.47 32.02 -6.22
N PRO A 122 0.46 31.99 -5.25
CA PRO A 122 1.23 33.17 -4.89
C PRO A 122 2.09 33.63 -6.07
N PRO A 123 2.66 34.85 -6.02
CA PRO A 123 3.69 35.25 -6.97
C PRO A 123 4.83 34.23 -6.98
N PHE A 124 5.26 33.77 -8.16
CA PHE A 124 6.22 32.67 -8.27
C PHE A 124 7.55 32.96 -7.58
N GLU A 125 8.03 34.20 -7.63
CA GLU A 125 9.26 34.61 -6.92
C GLU A 125 9.19 34.30 -5.42
N ARG A 126 8.02 34.52 -4.81
CA ARG A 126 7.74 34.19 -3.42
C ARG A 126 7.48 32.70 -3.24
N TRP A 127 6.64 32.12 -4.09
CA TRP A 127 6.16 30.74 -3.95
C TRP A 127 7.29 29.71 -3.99
N ARG A 128 8.31 29.94 -4.82
CA ARG A 128 9.53 29.12 -4.90
C ARG A 128 10.29 28.95 -3.57
N ASN A 129 10.06 29.83 -2.61
CA ASN A 129 10.73 29.84 -1.32
C ASN A 129 9.77 29.77 -0.12
N MET A 130 8.46 29.71 -0.39
CA MET A 130 7.39 29.71 0.61
C MET A 130 7.16 28.30 1.18
N TRP A 131 6.93 28.21 2.49
CA TRP A 131 6.41 26.98 3.09
C TRP A 131 4.89 26.90 2.93
N THR A 132 4.41 25.75 2.48
CA THR A 132 2.99 25.42 2.37
C THR A 132 2.48 24.71 3.62
N ALA A 133 1.18 24.44 3.72
CA ALA A 133 0.64 23.62 4.81
C ALA A 133 1.18 22.18 4.77
N PHE A 134 1.34 21.59 3.59
CA PHE A 134 2.00 20.29 3.40
C PHE A 134 3.40 20.25 4.01
N HIS A 135 4.24 21.28 3.77
CA HIS A 135 5.58 21.38 4.35
C HIS A 135 5.58 21.39 5.89
N LYS A 136 4.53 21.93 6.52
CA LYS A 136 4.39 21.90 7.99
C LYS A 136 4.17 20.48 8.52
N ALA A 137 3.51 19.62 7.74
CA ALA A 137 3.30 18.22 8.10
C ALA A 137 4.58 17.37 7.98
N LEU A 138 5.58 17.82 7.20
CA LEU A 138 6.87 17.14 7.02
C LEU A 138 7.85 17.34 8.19
N VAL A 139 7.51 18.21 9.15
CA VAL A 139 8.38 18.53 10.27
C VAL A 139 8.30 17.42 11.32
N THR A 140 9.45 16.78 11.57
CA THR A 140 9.63 15.80 12.63
C THR A 140 10.76 16.22 13.56
N PRO A 141 10.67 16.02 14.88
CA PRO A 141 11.83 16.19 15.77
C PRO A 141 13.03 15.38 15.30
N PRO A 142 14.27 15.95 15.32
CA PRO A 142 14.65 17.26 15.85
C PRO A 142 14.56 18.43 14.84
N TYR A 143 14.04 18.19 13.64
CA TYR A 143 13.98 19.18 12.56
C TYR A 143 12.92 20.25 12.80
N THR A 144 13.15 21.42 12.19
CA THR A 144 12.24 22.56 12.17
C THR A 144 11.88 22.89 10.72
N LEU A 145 10.90 23.79 10.52
CA LEU A 145 10.51 24.29 9.18
C LEU A 145 11.70 24.81 8.36
N ASP A 146 12.73 25.38 9.00
CA ASP A 146 13.92 25.90 8.32
C ASP A 146 14.73 24.83 7.58
N HIS A 147 14.60 23.57 7.99
CA HIS A 147 15.28 22.44 7.35
C HIS A 147 14.51 21.89 6.16
N VAL A 148 13.19 22.14 6.10
CA VAL A 148 12.31 21.60 5.06
C VAL A 148 12.66 22.26 3.71
N GLY A 149 12.83 21.41 2.70
CA GLY A 149 13.08 21.84 1.32
C GLY A 149 11.90 22.62 0.72
N LYS A 150 12.14 23.22 -0.44
CA LYS A 150 11.10 23.76 -1.34
C LYS A 150 11.34 23.32 -2.79
N ARG A 151 12.01 22.18 -2.95
CA ARG A 151 12.42 21.59 -4.23
C ARG A 151 11.18 21.28 -5.08
N PHE A 152 10.12 20.75 -4.48
CA PHE A 152 8.92 20.43 -5.23
C PHE A 152 8.20 21.69 -5.75
N ASN A 153 8.11 22.77 -4.96
CA ASN A 153 7.57 24.05 -5.46
C ASN A 153 8.34 24.57 -6.68
N ARG A 154 9.67 24.47 -6.65
CA ARG A 154 10.53 24.91 -7.75
C ARG A 154 10.33 24.04 -8.99
N ARG A 155 10.23 22.72 -8.82
CA ARG A 155 9.85 21.78 -9.88
C ARG A 155 8.50 22.13 -10.48
N PHE A 156 7.48 22.31 -9.65
CA PHE A 156 6.11 22.59 -10.09
C PHE A 156 6.04 23.85 -10.96
N ILE A 157 6.69 24.93 -10.52
CA ILE A 157 6.78 26.19 -11.28
C ILE A 157 7.57 26.03 -12.57
N ARG A 158 8.67 25.27 -12.56
CA ARG A 158 9.44 24.95 -13.77
C ARG A 158 8.55 24.22 -14.79
N LYS A 159 7.84 23.19 -14.34
CA LYS A 159 6.98 22.37 -15.20
C LYS A 159 5.78 23.14 -15.77
N LEU A 160 5.22 24.09 -15.02
CA LEU A 160 4.20 25.00 -15.56
C LEU A 160 4.68 25.82 -16.77
N ARG A 161 5.99 26.12 -16.85
CA ARG A 161 6.59 26.89 -17.95
C ARG A 161 7.11 26.02 -19.10
N GLU A 162 7.42 24.74 -18.84
CA GLU A 162 7.95 23.81 -19.83
C GLU A 162 6.87 23.20 -20.75
N HIS A 163 5.61 23.21 -20.31
CA HIS A 163 4.51 22.55 -21.02
C HIS A 163 3.62 23.53 -21.77
N ASP A 164 3.19 23.12 -22.97
CA ASP A 164 2.23 23.86 -23.79
C ASP A 164 0.82 23.86 -23.15
N GLY A 165 -0.08 24.69 -23.66
CA GLY A 165 -1.49 24.73 -23.20
C GLY A 165 -1.68 25.35 -21.81
N ILE A 166 -0.63 25.96 -21.24
CA ILE A 166 -0.62 26.66 -19.96
C ILE A 166 -0.39 28.14 -20.20
N TRP A 167 -1.28 28.98 -19.68
CA TRP A 167 -1.12 30.43 -19.66
C TRP A 167 -0.85 30.88 -18.23
N ILE A 168 0.19 31.66 -18.03
CA ILE A 168 0.56 32.19 -16.71
C ILE A 168 0.26 33.67 -16.73
N VAL A 169 -0.66 34.12 -15.89
CA VAL A 169 -1.12 35.51 -15.79
C VAL A 169 -0.69 36.06 -14.44
N ASN A 170 0.11 37.12 -14.48
CA ASN A 170 0.46 37.88 -13.28
C ASN A 170 -0.64 38.91 -13.01
N THR A 171 -1.39 38.75 -11.93
CA THR A 171 -2.55 39.62 -11.63
C THR A 171 -2.16 40.91 -10.91
N ASP A 172 -0.93 41.01 -10.43
CA ASP A 172 -0.41 42.23 -9.82
C ASP A 172 0.08 43.22 -10.91
N GLU A 173 0.70 42.70 -11.98
CA GLU A 173 1.23 43.49 -13.11
C GLU A 173 0.34 43.44 -14.37
N TRP A 174 -0.64 42.53 -14.42
CA TRP A 174 -1.47 42.23 -15.59
C TRP A 174 -0.66 41.89 -16.84
N THR A 175 0.34 41.03 -16.67
CA THR A 175 1.15 40.44 -17.75
C THR A 175 0.78 38.97 -17.94
N SER A 176 1.07 38.40 -19.12
CA SER A 176 0.87 36.98 -19.37
C SER A 176 2.00 36.33 -20.15
N GLU A 177 2.23 35.05 -19.88
CA GLU A 177 3.15 34.17 -20.61
C GLU A 177 2.36 32.93 -21.09
N PRO A 178 2.19 32.73 -22.41
CA PRO A 178 2.63 33.60 -23.51
C PRO A 178 1.86 34.94 -23.57
N GLU A 179 2.40 35.92 -24.29
CA GLU A 179 1.69 37.18 -24.57
C GLU A 179 0.45 36.89 -25.46
N PRO A 180 -0.70 37.57 -25.24
CA PRO A 180 -1.90 37.34 -26.03
C PRO A 180 -1.68 37.79 -27.48
N SER A 181 -2.29 37.07 -28.44
CA SER A 181 -2.29 37.50 -29.85
C SER A 181 -3.11 38.78 -30.03
N ASP A 182 -2.58 39.75 -30.78
CA ASP A 182 -3.32 40.95 -31.21
C ASP A 182 -4.50 40.62 -32.15
N GLU A 183 -4.44 39.46 -32.85
CA GLU A 183 -5.50 38.92 -33.69
C GLU A 183 -5.89 37.53 -33.16
N PRO A 184 -6.87 37.42 -32.24
CA PRO A 184 -7.33 36.13 -31.76
C PRO A 184 -8.08 35.39 -32.89
N GLU A 185 -7.71 34.14 -33.16
CA GLU A 185 -8.52 33.24 -33.96
C GLU A 185 -9.78 32.89 -33.16
N LEU A 186 -10.90 33.55 -33.49
CA LEU A 186 -12.19 33.38 -32.80
C LEU A 186 -13.07 32.27 -33.40
N GLU A 187 -12.63 31.63 -34.49
CA GLU A 187 -13.35 30.50 -35.10
C GLU A 187 -12.87 29.18 -34.49
N VAL A 188 -13.54 28.76 -33.41
CA VAL A 188 -13.35 27.42 -32.85
C VAL A 188 -14.46 26.51 -33.38
N GLU A 189 -14.10 25.53 -34.20
CA GLU A 189 -15.04 24.51 -34.65
C GLU A 189 -15.30 23.53 -33.50
N VAL A 190 -16.44 23.67 -32.80
CA VAL A 190 -16.83 22.72 -31.76
C VAL A 190 -17.33 21.44 -32.44
N LYS A 191 -16.47 20.43 -32.50
CA LYS A 191 -16.87 19.09 -32.96
C LYS A 191 -17.49 18.33 -31.79
N ARG A 192 -18.73 17.85 -31.97
CA ARG A 192 -19.27 16.83 -31.08
C ARG A 192 -18.54 15.52 -31.37
N ARG A 193 -18.18 14.79 -30.32
CA ARG A 193 -17.63 13.44 -30.47
C ARG A 193 -18.66 12.58 -31.20
N GLU A 194 -18.26 11.96 -32.29
CA GLU A 194 -19.09 11.01 -33.01
C GLU A 194 -19.17 9.72 -32.18
N LYS A 195 -20.36 9.11 -32.10
CA LYS A 195 -20.51 7.78 -31.50
C LYS A 195 -19.77 6.76 -32.37
N PRO A 196 -19.33 5.62 -31.80
CA PRO A 196 -18.82 4.51 -32.59
C PRO A 196 -19.85 4.11 -33.66
N ASP A 197 -19.44 4.03 -34.92
CA ASP A 197 -20.26 3.52 -36.03
C ASP A 197 -19.91 2.03 -36.22
N LEU A 198 -20.27 1.22 -35.23
CA LEU A 198 -20.00 -0.22 -35.17
C LEU A 198 -21.30 -0.97 -34.84
N GLU A 199 -21.53 -2.10 -35.52
CA GLU A 199 -22.65 -3.01 -35.22
C GLU A 199 -22.12 -4.16 -34.35
N PRO A 200 -22.89 -4.63 -33.34
CA PRO A 200 -22.48 -5.77 -32.52
C PRO A 200 -22.25 -7.03 -33.36
N PRO A 201 -21.40 -7.97 -32.91
CA PRO A 201 -21.23 -9.26 -33.56
C PRO A 201 -22.58 -10.00 -33.74
N GLU A 202 -22.74 -10.74 -34.84
CA GLU A 202 -23.98 -11.50 -35.12
C GLU A 202 -24.29 -12.57 -34.05
N ASP A 203 -23.27 -13.02 -33.33
CA ASP A 203 -23.30 -14.01 -32.26
C ASP A 203 -23.19 -13.41 -30.85
N ALA A 204 -23.34 -12.09 -30.71
CA ALA A 204 -23.30 -11.42 -29.41
C ALA A 204 -24.40 -11.95 -28.46
N THR A 205 -24.04 -12.24 -27.21
CA THR A 205 -24.98 -12.68 -26.17
C THR A 205 -25.50 -11.51 -25.33
N LEU A 206 -24.77 -10.39 -25.31
CA LEU A 206 -25.20 -9.16 -24.67
C LEU A 206 -26.22 -8.38 -25.54
N PRO A 207 -27.17 -7.65 -24.93
CA PRO A 207 -28.15 -6.87 -25.69
C PRO A 207 -27.53 -5.72 -26.50
N GLU A 208 -28.07 -5.44 -27.69
CA GLU A 208 -27.63 -4.35 -28.59
C GLU A 208 -27.69 -2.98 -27.90
N GLU A 209 -28.67 -2.78 -27.02
CA GLU A 209 -28.86 -1.55 -26.24
C GLU A 209 -27.62 -1.21 -25.40
N VAL A 210 -26.92 -2.22 -24.86
CA VAL A 210 -25.72 -2.02 -24.05
C VAL A 210 -24.54 -1.56 -24.92
N TYR A 211 -24.42 -2.09 -26.14
CA TYR A 211 -23.40 -1.64 -27.10
C TYR A 211 -23.63 -0.19 -27.54
N ASP A 212 -24.89 0.21 -27.77
CA ASP A 212 -25.28 1.57 -28.16
C ASP A 212 -25.00 2.63 -27.09
N MET A 213 -24.86 2.20 -25.84
CA MET A 213 -24.46 3.04 -24.70
C MET A 213 -22.95 3.30 -24.63
N CYS A 214 -22.11 2.56 -25.38
CA CYS A 214 -20.67 2.79 -25.41
C CYS A 214 -20.32 4.16 -26.01
N ALA A 215 -19.47 4.92 -25.33
CA ALA A 215 -19.08 6.26 -25.75
C ALA A 215 -17.89 6.26 -26.73
N THR A 216 -17.09 5.18 -26.75
CA THR A 216 -15.86 5.07 -27.54
C THR A 216 -15.77 3.71 -28.22
N GLU A 217 -15.01 3.63 -29.32
CA GLU A 217 -14.76 2.35 -29.98
C GLU A 217 -14.03 1.38 -29.04
N ASP A 218 -13.17 1.89 -28.16
CA ASP A 218 -12.46 1.08 -27.16
C ASP A 218 -13.43 0.44 -26.16
N GLN A 219 -14.47 1.17 -25.72
CA GLN A 219 -15.50 0.60 -24.85
C GLN A 219 -16.29 -0.48 -25.58
N PHE A 220 -16.67 -0.23 -26.84
CA PHE A 220 -17.38 -1.19 -27.66
C PHE A 220 -16.58 -2.50 -27.82
N LYS A 221 -15.32 -2.41 -28.24
CA LYS A 221 -14.43 -3.56 -28.42
C LYS A 221 -14.14 -4.29 -27.11
N ALA A 222 -14.03 -3.55 -26.00
CA ALA A 222 -13.88 -4.17 -24.69
C ALA A 222 -15.14 -4.96 -24.28
N LEU A 223 -16.33 -4.46 -24.63
CA LEU A 223 -17.60 -5.17 -24.41
C LEU A 223 -17.70 -6.42 -25.27
N GLU A 224 -17.25 -6.39 -26.53
CA GLU A 224 -17.14 -7.60 -27.38
C GLU A 224 -16.26 -8.66 -26.72
N VAL A 225 -15.09 -8.26 -26.19
CA VAL A 225 -14.17 -9.18 -25.50
C VAL A 225 -14.75 -9.70 -24.18
N PHE A 226 -15.54 -8.88 -23.47
CA PHE A 226 -16.27 -9.31 -22.28
C PHE A 226 -17.33 -10.35 -22.63
N ASP A 227 -18.07 -10.16 -23.72
CA ASP A 227 -19.07 -11.11 -24.20
C ASP A 227 -18.44 -12.46 -24.55
N GLU A 228 -17.34 -12.46 -25.33
CA GLU A 228 -16.56 -13.67 -25.60
C GLU A 228 -16.01 -14.35 -24.32
N PHE A 229 -15.73 -13.56 -23.28
CA PHE A 229 -15.25 -14.07 -22.00
C PHE A 229 -16.35 -14.83 -21.23
N LEU A 230 -17.61 -14.41 -21.31
CA LEU A 230 -18.71 -15.11 -20.64
C LEU A 230 -18.89 -16.54 -21.16
N ASP A 231 -18.56 -16.78 -22.43
CA ASP A 231 -18.63 -18.10 -23.06
C ASP A 231 -17.42 -19.00 -22.78
N SER A 232 -16.47 -18.56 -21.95
CA SER A 232 -15.30 -19.35 -21.60
C SER A 232 -15.65 -20.53 -20.68
N GLU A 233 -15.07 -21.70 -20.97
CA GLU A 233 -15.12 -22.89 -20.11
C GLU A 233 -13.90 -22.95 -19.17
N GLY A 234 -14.15 -23.22 -17.89
CA GLY A 234 -13.12 -23.30 -16.85
C GLY A 234 -12.57 -21.93 -16.42
N LYS A 235 -11.50 -21.95 -15.63
CA LYS A 235 -10.94 -20.75 -15.02
C LYS A 235 -10.45 -19.76 -16.07
N THR A 236 -11.07 -18.59 -16.10
CA THR A 236 -10.77 -17.52 -17.05
C THR A 236 -10.64 -16.19 -16.33
N ALA A 237 -9.58 -15.45 -16.64
CA ALA A 237 -9.32 -14.12 -16.14
C ALA A 237 -9.44 -13.11 -17.28
N TYR A 238 -10.39 -12.19 -17.20
CA TYR A 238 -10.46 -11.05 -18.11
C TYR A 238 -9.77 -9.82 -17.49
N ILE A 239 -8.70 -9.35 -18.11
CA ILE A 239 -7.92 -8.21 -17.65
C ILE A 239 -8.25 -6.99 -18.52
N LEU A 240 -9.00 -6.07 -17.96
CA LEU A 240 -9.29 -4.77 -18.54
C LEU A 240 -8.33 -3.71 -17.98
N THR A 241 -7.40 -3.24 -18.81
CA THR A 241 -6.47 -2.20 -18.41
C THR A 241 -6.73 -0.90 -19.16
N ALA A 242 -6.57 0.23 -18.49
CA ALA A 242 -6.64 1.54 -19.14
C ALA A 242 -6.01 2.59 -18.25
N ASP A 243 -5.75 3.79 -18.76
CA ASP A 243 -5.45 4.92 -17.90
C ASP A 243 -6.72 5.42 -17.19
N ARG A 244 -6.59 6.45 -16.34
CA ARG A 244 -7.72 7.06 -15.66
C ARG A 244 -8.58 7.85 -16.65
N GLY A 245 -9.90 7.97 -16.42
CA GLY A 245 -10.78 8.75 -17.31
C GLY A 245 -11.10 8.10 -18.67
N ARG A 246 -10.77 6.81 -18.85
CA ARG A 246 -11.10 6.03 -20.06
C ARG A 246 -12.42 5.24 -19.94
N GLY A 247 -13.11 5.33 -18.81
CA GLY A 247 -14.46 4.76 -18.63
C GLY A 247 -14.55 3.27 -18.29
N LYS A 248 -13.53 2.70 -17.66
CA LYS A 248 -13.53 1.27 -17.25
C LYS A 248 -14.70 0.92 -16.34
N SER A 249 -14.88 1.63 -15.23
CA SER A 249 -15.96 1.36 -14.27
C SER A 249 -17.34 1.50 -14.91
N ALA A 250 -17.53 2.51 -15.77
CA ALA A 250 -18.77 2.68 -16.53
C ALA A 250 -19.03 1.49 -17.46
N LEU A 251 -18.00 1.05 -18.21
CA LEU A 251 -18.09 -0.13 -19.08
C LEU A 251 -18.41 -1.40 -18.28
N LEU A 252 -17.80 -1.61 -17.12
CA LEU A 252 -18.09 -2.77 -16.27
C LEU A 252 -19.56 -2.75 -15.81
N GLY A 253 -20.10 -1.59 -15.44
CA GLY A 253 -21.51 -1.45 -15.09
C GLY A 253 -22.43 -1.85 -16.25
N LEU A 254 -22.13 -1.37 -17.47
CA LEU A 254 -22.84 -1.75 -18.69
C LEU A 254 -22.76 -3.28 -18.93
N ALA A 255 -21.56 -3.85 -18.83
CA ALA A 255 -21.29 -5.26 -19.07
C ALA A 255 -22.01 -6.19 -18.08
N ILE A 256 -22.02 -5.84 -16.79
CA ILE A 256 -22.72 -6.61 -15.75
C ILE A 256 -24.24 -6.54 -15.98
N ALA A 257 -24.80 -5.37 -16.28
CA ALA A 257 -26.24 -5.23 -16.55
C ALA A 257 -26.67 -6.07 -17.76
N GLY A 258 -25.89 -6.02 -18.85
CA GLY A 258 -26.13 -6.84 -20.03
C GLY A 258 -26.09 -8.34 -19.71
N ALA A 259 -25.07 -8.78 -18.97
CA ALA A 259 -24.93 -10.19 -18.59
C ALA A 259 -26.08 -10.68 -17.71
N CYS A 260 -26.44 -9.92 -16.66
CA CYS A 260 -27.55 -10.28 -15.75
C CYS A 260 -28.90 -10.31 -16.48
N ALA A 261 -29.09 -9.45 -17.49
CA ALA A 261 -30.35 -9.37 -18.22
C ALA A 261 -30.50 -10.46 -19.31
N SER A 262 -29.39 -10.96 -19.87
CA SER A 262 -29.42 -11.87 -21.03
C SER A 262 -28.96 -13.30 -20.74
N ARG A 263 -28.37 -13.59 -19.56
CA ARG A 263 -27.81 -14.91 -19.23
C ARG A 263 -28.38 -15.52 -17.96
N ASP A 264 -28.82 -16.78 -18.09
CA ASP A 264 -29.32 -17.58 -16.97
C ASP A 264 -28.21 -18.16 -16.06
N ASP A 265 -26.94 -18.09 -16.47
CA ASP A 265 -25.77 -18.60 -15.71
C ASP A 265 -24.92 -17.47 -15.11
N VAL A 266 -25.52 -16.28 -14.95
CA VAL A 266 -24.95 -15.12 -14.27
C VAL A 266 -26.02 -14.57 -13.31
N GLU A 267 -26.25 -15.28 -12.21
CA GLU A 267 -27.24 -14.92 -11.19
C GLU A 267 -26.58 -14.24 -9.98
N ASP A 268 -25.38 -14.68 -9.58
CA ASP A 268 -24.65 -14.14 -8.42
C ASP A 268 -23.36 -13.41 -8.84
N VAL A 269 -23.36 -12.08 -8.72
CA VAL A 269 -22.24 -11.22 -9.11
C VAL A 269 -21.69 -10.49 -7.89
N VAL A 270 -20.42 -10.75 -7.59
CA VAL A 270 -19.70 -10.04 -6.52
C VAL A 270 -18.78 -8.98 -7.13
N VAL A 271 -19.00 -7.74 -6.74
CA VAL A 271 -18.15 -6.59 -7.09
C VAL A 271 -17.25 -6.25 -5.92
N THR A 272 -15.96 -6.07 -6.15
CA THR A 272 -15.02 -5.72 -5.10
C THR A 272 -14.03 -4.64 -5.53
N ALA A 273 -13.71 -3.75 -4.60
CA ALA A 273 -12.75 -2.66 -4.74
C ALA A 273 -12.27 -2.24 -3.35
N ALA A 274 -11.15 -1.53 -3.26
CA ALA A 274 -10.56 -1.15 -1.97
C ALA A 274 -11.52 -0.37 -1.03
N GLU A 275 -12.42 0.43 -1.60
CA GLU A 275 -13.46 1.19 -0.88
C GLU A 275 -14.74 1.19 -1.73
N PRO A 276 -15.95 1.24 -1.12
CA PRO A 276 -17.23 1.21 -1.85
C PRO A 276 -17.41 2.41 -2.79
N GLU A 277 -16.88 3.58 -2.41
CA GLU A 277 -16.91 4.80 -3.22
C GLU A 277 -16.25 4.62 -4.60
N ASN A 278 -15.30 3.68 -4.74
CA ASN A 278 -14.59 3.44 -5.99
C ASN A 278 -15.48 2.80 -7.07
N VAL A 279 -16.51 2.07 -6.66
CA VAL A 279 -17.45 1.37 -7.57
C VAL A 279 -18.74 2.15 -7.78
N ALA A 280 -18.86 3.37 -7.23
CA ALA A 280 -20.06 4.19 -7.38
C ALA A 280 -20.43 4.43 -8.86
N VAL A 281 -19.45 4.68 -9.72
CA VAL A 281 -19.67 4.85 -11.18
C VAL A 281 -20.09 3.54 -11.84
N LEU A 282 -19.56 2.40 -11.39
CA LEU A 282 -19.94 1.08 -11.90
C LEU A 282 -21.42 0.84 -11.60
N PHE A 283 -21.85 1.02 -10.35
CA PHE A 283 -23.26 0.87 -9.98
C PHE A 283 -24.15 1.92 -10.67
N GLU A 284 -23.70 3.17 -10.85
CA GLU A 284 -24.45 4.17 -11.60
C GLU A 284 -24.76 3.71 -13.03
N PHE A 285 -23.76 3.16 -13.74
CA PHE A 285 -23.95 2.67 -15.11
C PHE A 285 -24.66 1.32 -15.18
N LEU A 286 -24.53 0.47 -14.15
CA LEU A 286 -25.34 -0.73 -13.97
C LEU A 286 -26.83 -0.36 -13.96
N LEU A 287 -27.22 0.56 -13.07
CA LEU A 287 -28.63 0.97 -12.95
C LEU A 287 -29.16 1.63 -14.23
N LYS A 288 -28.36 2.50 -14.86
CA LYS A 288 -28.74 3.12 -16.14
C LYS A 288 -28.95 2.11 -17.27
N ALA A 289 -28.12 1.08 -17.33
CA ALA A 289 -28.26 0.03 -18.34
C ALA A 289 -29.48 -0.85 -18.03
N LEU A 290 -29.73 -1.21 -16.76
CA LEU A 290 -30.95 -1.93 -16.38
C LEU A 290 -32.22 -1.13 -16.73
N ASP A 291 -32.23 0.18 -16.51
CA ASP A 291 -33.32 1.07 -16.90
C ASP A 291 -33.56 1.07 -18.43
N GLU A 292 -32.48 1.15 -19.22
CA GLU A 292 -32.56 1.12 -20.70
C GLU A 292 -33.05 -0.24 -21.22
N LEU A 293 -32.63 -1.33 -20.57
CA LEU A 293 -33.08 -2.70 -20.85
C LEU A 293 -34.50 -2.98 -20.36
N GLY A 294 -35.08 -2.08 -19.56
CA GLY A 294 -36.43 -2.23 -19.00
C GLY A 294 -36.53 -3.32 -17.93
N VAL A 295 -35.45 -3.56 -17.18
CA VAL A 295 -35.38 -4.54 -16.08
C VAL A 295 -35.72 -3.84 -14.76
N ASP A 296 -36.69 -4.38 -14.01
CA ASP A 296 -37.02 -3.89 -12.67
C ASP A 296 -35.99 -4.40 -11.64
N TYR A 297 -35.61 -3.55 -10.68
CA TYR A 297 -34.65 -3.87 -9.63
C TYR A 297 -34.93 -3.11 -8.32
N ASP A 298 -34.43 -3.66 -7.21
CA ASP A 298 -34.36 -3.05 -5.89
C ASP A 298 -32.90 -2.74 -5.53
N VAL A 299 -32.67 -1.70 -4.72
CA VAL A 299 -31.32 -1.22 -4.37
C VAL A 299 -31.19 -1.00 -2.88
N GLU A 300 -30.11 -1.50 -2.28
CA GLU A 300 -29.68 -1.13 -0.93
C GLU A 300 -28.44 -0.24 -0.95
N LYS A 301 -28.36 0.66 0.03
CA LYS A 301 -27.28 1.64 0.17
C LYS A 301 -26.65 1.55 1.56
N ASP A 302 -25.35 1.83 1.62
CA ASP A 302 -24.63 1.95 2.88
C ASP A 302 -24.97 3.26 3.64
N ASP A 303 -24.36 3.43 4.82
CA ASP A 303 -24.53 4.62 5.66
C ASP A 303 -24.07 5.93 4.98
N ASP A 304 -23.18 5.83 3.99
CA ASP A 304 -22.62 6.95 3.23
C ASP A 304 -23.41 7.21 1.92
N GLY A 305 -24.42 6.39 1.62
CA GLY A 305 -25.31 6.52 0.47
C GLY A 305 -24.80 5.87 -0.82
N ASN A 306 -23.72 5.10 -0.76
CA ASN A 306 -23.23 4.31 -1.88
C ASN A 306 -24.14 3.11 -2.11
N VAL A 307 -24.38 2.76 -3.37
CA VAL A 307 -25.09 1.52 -3.72
C VAL A 307 -24.14 0.36 -3.44
N VAL A 308 -24.60 -0.60 -2.65
CA VAL A 308 -23.81 -1.78 -2.26
C VAL A 308 -24.50 -3.09 -2.62
N TYR A 309 -25.77 -3.06 -2.99
CA TYR A 309 -26.54 -4.24 -3.35
C TYR A 309 -27.64 -3.86 -4.34
N VAL A 310 -27.78 -4.64 -5.41
CA VAL A 310 -28.82 -4.53 -6.42
C VAL A 310 -29.41 -5.91 -6.67
N GLU A 311 -30.72 -6.05 -6.53
CA GLU A 311 -31.44 -7.30 -6.77
C GLU A 311 -32.48 -7.09 -7.87
N GLY A 312 -32.42 -7.92 -8.90
CA GLY A 312 -33.39 -7.95 -10.00
C GLY A 312 -34.10 -9.30 -10.08
N ASP A 313 -34.92 -9.49 -11.12
CA ASP A 313 -35.61 -10.76 -11.34
C ASP A 313 -34.61 -11.85 -11.80
N GLY A 314 -34.08 -12.60 -10.84
CA GLY A 314 -33.19 -13.74 -11.08
C GLY A 314 -31.69 -13.45 -10.93
N PHE A 315 -31.30 -12.26 -10.45
CA PHE A 315 -29.89 -11.95 -10.21
C PHE A 315 -29.67 -11.03 -9.01
N ILE A 316 -28.48 -11.09 -8.45
CA ILE A 316 -27.97 -10.23 -7.37
C ILE A 316 -26.59 -9.70 -7.79
N VAL A 317 -26.39 -8.40 -7.58
CA VAL A 317 -25.08 -7.74 -7.69
C VAL A 317 -24.75 -7.10 -6.34
N GLU A 318 -23.75 -7.62 -5.64
CA GLU A 318 -23.37 -7.12 -4.32
C GLU A 318 -21.92 -6.61 -4.27
N TYR A 319 -21.67 -5.57 -3.47
CA TYR A 319 -20.34 -5.08 -3.17
C TYR A 319 -19.81 -5.71 -1.89
N GLU A 320 -18.63 -6.31 -1.97
CA GLU A 320 -17.92 -6.86 -0.82
C GLU A 320 -16.49 -6.35 -0.74
N ARG A 321 -15.99 -6.14 0.48
CA ARG A 321 -14.60 -5.68 0.67
C ARG A 321 -13.62 -6.76 0.22
N PRO A 322 -12.40 -6.41 -0.25
CA PRO A 322 -11.50 -7.39 -0.85
C PRO A 322 -11.16 -8.59 0.05
N SER A 323 -11.05 -8.37 1.37
CA SER A 323 -10.79 -9.45 2.33
C SER A 323 -11.99 -10.35 2.59
N GLU A 324 -13.21 -9.84 2.43
CA GLU A 324 -14.47 -10.56 2.65
C GLU A 324 -14.85 -11.32 1.38
N ALA A 325 -14.73 -10.66 0.22
CA ALA A 325 -14.91 -11.24 -1.11
C ALA A 325 -13.92 -12.39 -1.43
N ALA A 326 -12.79 -12.48 -0.73
CA ALA A 326 -11.70 -13.40 -1.06
C ALA A 326 -12.11 -14.87 -1.08
N ASP A 327 -13.07 -15.25 -0.22
CA ASP A 327 -13.53 -16.62 -0.05
C ASP A 327 -14.98 -16.83 -0.51
N ILE A 328 -15.58 -15.86 -1.24
CA ILE A 328 -16.93 -15.98 -1.80
C ILE A 328 -16.85 -16.66 -3.18
N GLU A 329 -17.70 -17.68 -3.36
CA GLU A 329 -17.95 -18.36 -4.63
C GLU A 329 -19.18 -17.72 -5.28
N CYS A 330 -19.03 -17.24 -6.52
CA CYS A 330 -20.06 -16.53 -7.29
C CYS A 330 -19.93 -16.87 -8.79
N ASP A 331 -20.95 -16.52 -9.58
CA ASP A 331 -20.97 -16.78 -11.02
C ASP A 331 -20.03 -15.83 -11.79
N LEU A 332 -19.86 -14.61 -11.26
CA LEU A 332 -18.96 -13.59 -11.81
C LEU A 332 -18.36 -12.71 -10.71
N MET A 333 -17.04 -12.81 -10.53
CA MET A 333 -16.29 -11.92 -9.64
C MET A 333 -15.74 -10.73 -10.44
N VAL A 334 -16.10 -9.50 -10.07
CA VAL A 334 -15.63 -8.27 -10.71
C VAL A 334 -14.78 -7.46 -9.74
N VAL A 335 -13.50 -7.32 -10.07
CA VAL A 335 -12.51 -6.61 -9.27
C VAL A 335 -12.17 -5.28 -9.96
N ASP A 336 -12.74 -4.17 -9.49
CA ASP A 336 -12.42 -2.83 -10.02
C ASP A 336 -11.26 -2.18 -9.26
N GLU A 337 -10.44 -1.42 -9.98
CA GLU A 337 -9.14 -0.91 -9.51
C GLU A 337 -8.29 -1.99 -8.80
N ALA A 338 -8.20 -3.17 -9.43
CA ALA A 338 -7.53 -4.37 -8.92
C ALA A 338 -6.09 -4.12 -8.44
N ALA A 339 -5.39 -3.15 -9.03
CA ALA A 339 -4.07 -2.77 -8.57
C ALA A 339 -4.03 -2.23 -7.14
N ALA A 340 -5.13 -1.67 -6.65
CA ALA A 340 -5.29 -1.25 -5.27
C ALA A 340 -5.70 -2.41 -4.35
N ILE A 341 -5.65 -3.68 -4.80
CA ILE A 341 -5.93 -4.91 -4.04
C ILE A 341 -4.73 -5.87 -4.03
N HIS A 342 -4.41 -6.40 -2.85
CA HIS A 342 -3.16 -7.11 -2.61
C HIS A 342 -3.05 -8.38 -3.48
N VAL A 343 -1.87 -8.64 -4.06
CA VAL A 343 -1.68 -9.70 -5.07
C VAL A 343 -2.13 -11.09 -4.61
N PRO A 344 -1.81 -11.56 -3.39
CA PRO A 344 -2.40 -12.77 -2.81
C PRO A 344 -3.93 -12.83 -2.82
N ILE A 345 -4.63 -11.72 -2.53
CA ILE A 345 -6.10 -11.67 -2.57
C ILE A 345 -6.58 -11.80 -4.03
N LEU A 346 -5.91 -11.13 -4.97
CA LEU A 346 -6.19 -11.29 -6.40
C LEU A 346 -6.02 -12.76 -6.84
N HIS A 347 -4.99 -13.45 -6.38
CA HIS A 347 -4.85 -14.89 -6.65
C HIS A 347 -5.99 -15.71 -6.05
N ARG A 348 -6.40 -15.37 -4.83
CA ARG A 348 -7.49 -16.06 -4.14
C ARG A 348 -8.80 -15.97 -4.91
N PHE A 349 -9.14 -14.81 -5.46
CA PHE A 349 -10.33 -14.66 -6.30
C PHE A 349 -10.34 -15.63 -7.49
N LEU A 350 -9.21 -15.80 -8.20
CA LEU A 350 -9.05 -16.78 -9.28
C LEU A 350 -8.99 -18.24 -8.80
N ASP A 351 -8.59 -18.46 -7.55
CA ASP A 351 -8.54 -19.81 -6.98
C ASP A 351 -9.92 -20.30 -6.57
N VAL A 352 -10.81 -19.40 -6.14
CA VAL A 352 -12.19 -19.70 -5.72
C VAL A 352 -13.16 -19.67 -6.90
N ASN A 353 -13.04 -18.69 -7.80
CA ASN A 353 -14.03 -18.44 -8.86
C ASN A 353 -13.50 -18.82 -10.26
N ASP A 354 -14.41 -19.29 -11.13
CA ASP A 354 -14.06 -19.66 -12.51
C ASP A 354 -14.05 -18.44 -13.46
N ARG A 355 -14.91 -17.44 -13.26
CA ARG A 355 -14.97 -16.23 -14.09
C ARG A 355 -14.61 -15.01 -13.26
N VAL A 356 -13.44 -14.43 -13.53
CA VAL A 356 -12.98 -13.24 -12.80
C VAL A 356 -12.56 -12.12 -13.75
N VAL A 357 -13.11 -10.93 -13.53
CA VAL A 357 -12.77 -9.71 -14.27
C VAL A 357 -11.91 -8.82 -13.39
N TYR A 358 -10.77 -8.39 -13.91
CA TYR A 358 -9.87 -7.44 -13.26
C TYR A 358 -9.80 -6.17 -14.08
N SER A 359 -10.34 -5.07 -13.55
CA SER A 359 -10.12 -3.73 -14.08
C SER A 359 -9.01 -3.04 -13.31
N SER A 360 -8.06 -2.41 -14.01
CA SER A 360 -7.01 -1.63 -13.34
C SER A 360 -6.61 -0.40 -14.12
N THR A 361 -6.36 0.70 -13.42
CA THR A 361 -5.56 1.80 -13.95
C THR A 361 -4.13 1.34 -14.23
N ILE A 362 -3.48 1.73 -15.35
CA ILE A 362 -2.04 1.51 -15.57
C ILE A 362 -1.27 2.76 -15.12
N HIS A 363 -1.71 3.92 -15.61
CA HIS A 363 -1.17 5.23 -15.24
C HIS A 363 -2.26 6.07 -14.55
N GLY A 364 -1.93 6.63 -13.38
CA GLY A 364 -2.83 7.48 -12.59
C GLY A 364 -2.22 7.85 -11.24
N TYR A 365 -2.85 8.78 -10.51
CA TYR A 365 -2.31 9.31 -9.24
C TYR A 365 -2.14 8.27 -8.13
N GLU A 366 -2.75 7.09 -8.23
CA GLU A 366 -2.56 6.02 -7.23
C GLU A 366 -1.38 5.09 -7.53
N GLY A 367 -0.80 5.19 -8.74
CA GLY A 367 0.46 4.54 -9.14
C GLY A 367 0.54 3.02 -8.96
N ALA A 368 -0.56 2.37 -8.57
CA ALA A 368 -0.62 0.95 -8.21
C ALA A 368 -0.65 0.04 -9.45
N GLY A 369 -1.15 0.58 -10.56
CA GLY A 369 -1.46 -0.12 -11.80
C GLY A 369 -0.38 -0.96 -12.44
N ARG A 370 0.87 -0.49 -12.35
CA ARG A 370 1.99 -1.14 -13.02
C ARG A 370 2.58 -2.28 -12.20
N GLY A 371 2.58 -2.16 -10.87
CA GLY A 371 2.95 -3.27 -9.98
C GLY A 371 2.03 -4.49 -10.11
N PHE A 372 0.73 -4.25 -10.34
CA PHE A 372 -0.24 -5.27 -10.75
C PHE A 372 0.19 -5.98 -12.04
N SER A 373 0.54 -5.23 -13.09
CA SER A 373 0.98 -5.79 -14.37
C SER A 373 2.27 -6.61 -14.26
N VAL A 374 3.22 -6.20 -13.42
CA VAL A 374 4.50 -6.91 -13.28
C VAL A 374 4.37 -8.16 -12.41
N ARG A 375 3.66 -8.10 -11.28
CA ARG A 375 3.63 -9.24 -10.33
C ARG A 375 2.44 -10.17 -10.58
N PHE A 376 1.24 -9.62 -10.64
CA PHE A 376 0.02 -10.41 -10.80
C PHE A 376 -0.08 -10.93 -12.23
N LEU A 377 -0.07 -10.07 -13.26
CA LEU A 377 -0.26 -10.56 -14.64
C LEU A 377 0.84 -11.52 -15.09
N GLN A 378 2.11 -11.28 -14.73
CA GLN A 378 3.18 -12.26 -15.06
C GLN A 378 2.97 -13.61 -14.37
N SER A 379 2.45 -13.62 -13.14
CA SER A 379 2.16 -14.87 -12.42
C SER A 379 0.94 -15.60 -12.99
N VAL A 380 -0.12 -14.87 -13.37
CA VAL A 380 -1.29 -15.44 -14.05
C VAL A 380 -0.92 -15.99 -15.43
N ARG A 381 -0.09 -15.29 -16.21
CA ARG A 381 0.43 -15.78 -17.50
C ARG A 381 1.24 -17.08 -17.40
N ARG A 382 1.75 -17.42 -16.20
CA ARG A 382 2.48 -18.66 -15.94
C ARG A 382 1.57 -19.80 -15.46
N ARG A 383 0.30 -19.54 -15.16
CA ARG A 383 -0.68 -20.55 -14.75
C ARG A 383 -1.25 -21.24 -15.98
N PRO A 384 -1.00 -22.55 -16.18
CA PRO A 384 -1.54 -23.29 -17.31
C PRO A 384 -3.03 -23.62 -17.16
N ASP A 385 -3.56 -23.51 -15.94
CA ASP A 385 -4.95 -23.78 -15.57
C ASP A 385 -5.89 -22.60 -15.80
N VAL A 386 -5.36 -21.42 -16.14
CA VAL A 386 -6.14 -20.19 -16.33
C VAL A 386 -6.06 -19.71 -17.76
N ARG A 387 -7.21 -19.50 -18.42
CA ARG A 387 -7.29 -18.78 -19.69
C ARG A 387 -7.23 -17.28 -19.42
N LEU A 388 -6.24 -16.61 -20.01
CA LEU A 388 -6.08 -15.16 -19.87
C LEU A 388 -6.64 -14.44 -21.10
N VAL A 389 -7.53 -13.48 -20.87
CA VAL A 389 -8.06 -12.57 -21.88
C VAL A 389 -7.64 -11.16 -21.47
N GLU A 390 -6.96 -10.42 -22.36
CA GLU A 390 -6.44 -9.09 -22.03
C GLU A 390 -6.97 -8.06 -23.04
N PHE A 391 -7.49 -6.94 -22.54
CA PHE A 391 -7.85 -5.79 -23.36
C PHE A 391 -7.33 -4.50 -22.75
N LYS A 392 -6.82 -3.59 -23.59
CA LYS A 392 -6.33 -2.28 -23.15
C LYS A 392 -7.10 -1.16 -23.84
N MET A 393 -7.73 -0.31 -23.05
CA MET A 393 -8.35 0.92 -23.55
C MET A 393 -7.34 2.06 -23.53
N HIS A 394 -7.33 2.84 -24.60
CA HIS A 394 -6.43 3.96 -24.84
C HIS A 394 -7.18 5.29 -24.92
N GLU A 395 -8.39 5.28 -25.48
CA GLU A 395 -9.13 6.49 -25.82
C GLU A 395 -9.74 7.16 -24.57
N PRO A 396 -9.38 8.42 -24.23
CA PRO A 396 -10.01 9.14 -23.12
C PRO A 396 -11.45 9.49 -23.45
N ILE A 397 -12.33 9.38 -22.46
CA ILE A 397 -13.74 9.73 -22.62
C ILE A 397 -13.95 11.22 -22.35
N ARG A 398 -13.19 11.77 -21.40
CA ARG A 398 -13.39 13.14 -20.93
C ARG A 398 -12.81 14.19 -21.87
N TYR A 399 -11.63 13.95 -22.45
CA TYR A 399 -10.88 14.90 -23.27
C TYR A 399 -10.19 14.18 -24.45
N ASP A 400 -9.62 14.95 -25.39
CA ASP A 400 -8.99 14.39 -26.58
C ASP A 400 -7.63 13.72 -26.28
N PRO A 401 -7.23 12.71 -27.06
CA PRO A 401 -5.89 12.11 -26.96
C PRO A 401 -4.77 13.15 -27.10
N GLY A 402 -3.78 13.09 -26.21
CA GLY A 402 -2.62 13.98 -26.27
C GLY A 402 -2.85 15.37 -25.67
N ASP A 403 -3.86 15.54 -24.81
CA ASP A 403 -4.12 16.78 -24.09
C ASP A 403 -2.83 17.30 -23.39
N PRO A 404 -2.44 18.57 -23.62
CA PRO A 404 -1.20 19.12 -23.06
C PRO A 404 -1.25 19.30 -21.53
N VAL A 405 -2.43 19.51 -20.93
CA VAL A 405 -2.61 19.61 -19.48
C VAL A 405 -2.46 18.23 -18.83
N GLU A 406 -2.94 17.17 -19.47
CA GLU A 406 -2.68 15.79 -19.02
C GLU A 406 -1.17 15.49 -19.04
N ARG A 407 -0.48 15.82 -20.15
CA ARG A 407 0.99 15.65 -20.25
C ARG A 407 1.74 16.41 -19.16
N TRP A 408 1.35 17.66 -18.89
CA TRP A 408 1.90 18.44 -17.79
C TRP A 408 1.69 17.76 -16.43
N LEU A 409 0.47 17.29 -16.17
CA LEU A 409 0.14 16.64 -14.91
C LEU A 409 1.01 15.40 -14.66
N PHE A 410 1.13 14.54 -15.68
CA PHE A 410 1.87 13.29 -15.59
C PHE A 410 3.36 13.54 -15.39
N ASP A 411 3.96 14.44 -16.17
CA ASP A 411 5.38 14.78 -16.06
C ASP A 411 5.70 15.49 -14.72
N THR A 412 4.85 16.43 -14.30
CA THR A 412 5.07 17.19 -13.04
C THR A 412 5.07 16.27 -11.83
N LEU A 413 4.10 15.35 -11.76
CA LEU A 413 3.92 14.42 -10.65
C LEU A 413 4.65 13.08 -10.82
N LEU A 414 5.38 12.89 -11.93
CA LEU A 414 6.12 11.67 -12.27
C LEU A 414 5.23 10.42 -12.35
N LEU A 415 3.98 10.57 -12.82
CA LEU A 415 3.02 9.46 -12.95
C LEU A 415 3.38 8.50 -14.09
N ASP A 416 4.11 9.01 -15.07
CA ASP A 416 4.60 8.29 -16.25
C ASP A 416 6.07 7.87 -16.12
N ALA A 417 6.68 8.01 -14.93
CA ALA A 417 8.06 7.62 -14.71
C ALA A 417 8.24 6.11 -14.90
N GLU A 418 9.30 5.73 -15.63
CA GLU A 418 9.64 4.34 -15.95
C GLU A 418 11.08 4.02 -15.52
N PRO A 419 11.37 2.77 -15.12
CA PRO A 419 12.73 2.32 -14.92
C PRO A 419 13.58 2.48 -16.20
N ALA A 420 14.89 2.52 -16.05
CA ALA A 420 15.79 2.62 -17.19
C ALA A 420 15.68 1.39 -18.10
N GLU A 421 15.67 1.58 -19.42
CA GLU A 421 15.96 0.46 -20.33
C GLU A 421 17.41 0.00 -20.11
N LEU A 422 17.58 -1.30 -19.84
CA LEU A 422 18.89 -1.91 -19.56
C LEU A 422 19.45 -2.54 -20.85
N GLU A 423 20.66 -2.14 -21.22
CA GLU A 423 21.38 -2.71 -22.35
C GLU A 423 22.19 -3.95 -21.93
N ASP A 424 22.77 -4.68 -22.89
CA ASP A 424 23.55 -5.90 -22.61
C ASP A 424 24.74 -5.64 -21.64
N GLU A 425 25.38 -4.48 -21.73
CA GLU A 425 26.46 -4.07 -20.83
C GLU A 425 25.97 -3.89 -19.39
N ASP A 426 24.77 -3.32 -19.20
CA ASP A 426 24.14 -3.18 -17.89
C ASP A 426 23.81 -4.54 -17.29
N LEU A 427 23.25 -5.45 -18.10
CA LEU A 427 22.92 -6.80 -17.67
C LEU A 427 24.19 -7.58 -17.29
N GLU A 428 25.30 -7.39 -18.00
CA GLU A 428 26.59 -7.97 -17.61
C GLU A 428 27.12 -7.41 -16.29
N ALA A 429 27.09 -6.08 -16.10
CA ALA A 429 27.50 -5.44 -14.86
C ALA A 429 26.67 -5.95 -13.67
N VAL A 430 25.34 -6.05 -13.84
CA VAL A 430 24.43 -6.60 -12.84
C VAL A 430 24.74 -8.07 -12.52
N ARG A 431 24.99 -8.92 -13.53
CA ARG A 431 25.37 -10.33 -13.31
C ARG A 431 26.66 -10.48 -12.51
N ARG A 432 27.59 -9.53 -12.65
CA ARG A 432 28.86 -9.49 -11.90
C ARG A 432 28.76 -8.74 -10.58
N LEU A 433 27.61 -8.13 -10.27
CA LEU A 433 27.42 -7.19 -9.16
C LEU A 433 28.43 -6.03 -9.19
N GLU A 434 28.80 -5.57 -10.39
CA GLU A 434 29.60 -4.37 -10.62
C GLU A 434 28.69 -3.13 -10.53
N VAL A 435 28.27 -2.84 -9.30
CA VAL A 435 27.32 -1.76 -8.98
C VAL A 435 27.80 -0.98 -7.75
N GLU A 436 27.39 0.28 -7.63
CA GLU A 436 27.79 1.18 -6.52
C GLU A 436 26.57 1.94 -5.99
N LEU A 437 26.46 2.04 -4.66
CA LEU A 437 25.42 2.80 -3.99
C LEU A 437 25.79 4.28 -3.90
N GLU A 438 25.07 5.11 -4.64
CA GLU A 438 25.28 6.55 -4.65
C GLU A 438 24.19 7.27 -3.84
N LYS A 439 24.57 8.32 -3.10
CA LYS A 439 23.62 9.28 -2.55
C LYS A 439 23.44 10.46 -3.54
N PRO A 440 22.33 10.52 -4.28
CA PRO A 440 22.06 11.59 -5.23
C PRO A 440 21.86 12.96 -4.57
N ASP A 441 22.15 14.04 -5.31
CA ASP A 441 21.75 15.40 -4.95
C ASP A 441 20.30 15.67 -5.35
N LEU A 442 19.41 15.70 -4.36
CA LEU A 442 18.00 16.01 -4.58
C LEU A 442 17.76 17.40 -5.20
N ARG A 443 18.68 18.37 -5.07
CA ARG A 443 18.55 19.64 -5.81
C ARG A 443 18.76 19.43 -7.29
N TYR A 444 19.76 18.64 -7.67
CA TYR A 444 20.00 18.30 -9.07
C TYR A 444 18.78 17.57 -9.66
N TRP A 445 18.27 16.54 -8.98
CA TRP A 445 17.10 15.79 -9.43
C TRP A 445 15.83 16.63 -9.60
N PHE A 446 15.51 17.52 -8.65
CA PHE A 446 14.23 18.24 -8.66
C PHE A 446 14.29 19.64 -9.28
N GLU A 447 15.43 20.32 -9.25
CA GLU A 447 15.56 21.72 -9.69
C GLU A 447 16.28 21.87 -11.03
N ASP A 448 17.12 20.92 -11.43
CA ASP A 448 17.86 20.93 -12.70
C ASP A 448 17.13 20.06 -13.76
N PRO A 449 16.96 20.53 -15.02
CA PRO A 449 16.46 19.69 -16.10
C PRO A 449 17.35 18.48 -16.41
N ASP A 450 18.67 18.60 -16.25
CA ASP A 450 19.60 17.51 -16.57
C ASP A 450 19.48 16.34 -15.57
N GLY A 451 18.97 16.59 -14.35
CA GLY A 451 18.74 15.57 -13.32
C GLY A 451 17.40 14.83 -13.45
N GLU A 452 16.56 15.24 -14.40
CA GLU A 452 15.20 14.71 -14.59
C GLU A 452 15.21 13.22 -14.94
N ASP A 453 16.14 12.78 -15.80
CA ASP A 453 16.21 11.39 -16.25
C ASP A 453 16.50 10.43 -15.09
N GLU A 454 17.50 10.74 -14.26
CA GLU A 454 17.81 9.93 -13.07
C GLU A 454 16.64 9.89 -12.08
N LEU A 455 15.97 11.03 -11.86
CA LEU A 455 14.79 11.09 -10.98
C LEU A 455 13.67 10.21 -11.52
N ARG A 456 13.42 10.24 -12.84
CA ARG A 456 12.41 9.41 -13.51
C ARG A 456 12.77 7.93 -13.41
N GLN A 457 14.02 7.53 -13.63
CA GLN A 457 14.46 6.14 -13.44
C GLN A 457 14.23 5.68 -11.99
N PHE A 458 14.61 6.51 -11.01
CA PHE A 458 14.49 6.19 -9.59
C PHE A 458 13.03 6.03 -9.15
N ILE A 459 12.15 6.97 -9.52
CA ILE A 459 10.72 6.91 -9.21
C ILE A 459 10.04 5.80 -10.02
N GLY A 460 10.44 5.59 -11.27
CA GLY A 460 9.91 4.55 -12.15
C GLY A 460 10.11 3.14 -11.58
N ILE A 461 11.24 2.88 -10.91
CA ILE A 461 11.45 1.62 -10.17
C ILE A 461 10.40 1.45 -9.06
N TYR A 462 10.05 2.51 -8.31
CA TYR A 462 9.01 2.43 -7.30
C TYR A 462 7.60 2.26 -7.88
N VAL A 463 7.30 2.95 -8.99
CA VAL A 463 6.04 2.79 -9.73
C VAL A 463 5.82 1.33 -10.13
N MET A 464 6.88 0.63 -10.52
CA MET A 464 6.81 -0.78 -10.94
C MET A 464 6.85 -1.78 -9.78
N ALA A 465 7.52 -1.46 -8.67
CA ALA A 465 7.80 -2.43 -7.60
C ALA A 465 6.89 -2.30 -6.36
N HIS A 466 6.25 -1.15 -6.13
CA HIS A 466 5.39 -0.93 -4.97
C HIS A 466 3.92 -0.90 -5.32
N TYR A 467 3.14 -1.46 -4.38
CA TYR A 467 1.70 -1.66 -4.48
C TYR A 467 0.88 -0.36 -4.45
N ARG A 468 1.43 0.75 -3.96
CA ARG A 468 0.78 2.07 -4.02
C ARG A 468 1.83 3.17 -4.02
N ASN A 469 1.75 4.07 -4.98
CA ASN A 469 2.61 5.26 -5.04
C ASN A 469 1.71 6.49 -5.15
N ARG A 470 1.87 7.43 -4.23
CA ARG A 470 1.11 8.69 -4.25
C ARG A 470 2.03 9.84 -4.68
N PRO A 471 1.52 10.84 -5.41
CA PRO A 471 2.24 12.08 -5.70
C PRO A 471 2.86 12.72 -4.45
N SER A 472 2.18 12.63 -3.31
CA SER A 472 2.70 13.09 -2.02
C SER A 472 4.03 12.45 -1.63
N ASP A 473 4.28 11.19 -2.02
CA ASP A 473 5.52 10.48 -1.70
C ASP A 473 6.74 11.13 -2.39
N VAL A 474 6.53 11.63 -3.62
CA VAL A 474 7.54 12.38 -4.38
C VAL A 474 7.88 13.68 -3.67
N MET A 475 6.85 14.40 -3.17
CA MET A 475 7.06 15.64 -2.42
C MET A 475 7.72 15.38 -1.05
N VAL A 476 7.36 14.29 -0.36
CA VAL A 476 8.03 13.85 0.87
C VAL A 476 9.51 13.61 0.59
N LEU A 477 9.86 12.89 -0.48
CA LEU A 477 11.26 12.68 -0.87
C LEU A 477 11.97 14.01 -1.20
N ALA A 478 11.30 14.91 -1.93
CA ALA A 478 11.88 16.19 -2.33
C ALA A 478 12.21 17.07 -1.12
N ASP A 479 11.28 17.18 -0.16
CA ASP A 479 11.28 18.29 0.79
C ASP A 479 11.39 17.88 2.27
N ALA A 480 11.10 16.63 2.64
CA ALA A 480 11.22 16.22 4.04
C ALA A 480 12.70 16.16 4.46
N PRO A 481 13.11 16.87 5.54
CA PRO A 481 14.52 17.05 5.89
C PRO A 481 15.21 15.78 6.42
N HIS A 482 14.40 14.80 6.81
CA HIS A 482 14.84 13.53 7.34
C HIS A 482 14.81 12.42 6.28
N HIS A 483 14.26 12.66 5.10
CA HIS A 483 14.25 11.69 4.00
C HIS A 483 15.49 11.83 3.12
N GLU A 484 16.05 10.71 2.70
CA GLU A 484 17.18 10.63 1.77
C GLU A 484 16.91 9.55 0.72
N ALA A 485 17.37 9.79 -0.52
CA ALA A 485 17.45 8.76 -1.55
C ALA A 485 18.84 8.15 -1.58
N TYR A 486 18.92 6.88 -1.96
CA TYR A 486 20.12 6.16 -2.33
C TYR A 486 19.83 5.31 -3.57
N ALA A 487 20.69 5.37 -4.57
CA ALA A 487 20.50 4.69 -5.84
C ALA A 487 21.69 3.75 -6.09
N LEU A 488 21.42 2.46 -6.23
CA LEU A 488 22.42 1.49 -6.68
C LEU A 488 22.51 1.59 -8.21
N LYS A 489 23.67 2.00 -8.72
CA LYS A 489 23.90 2.25 -10.15
C LYS A 489 24.85 1.22 -10.75
N THR A 490 24.63 0.88 -12.02
CA THR A 490 25.62 0.14 -12.83
C THR A 490 26.81 1.05 -13.17
N SER A 491 27.89 0.44 -13.68
CA SER A 491 29.07 1.17 -14.17
C SER A 491 28.79 2.16 -15.32
N THR A 492 27.67 2.00 -16.03
CA THR A 492 27.18 2.91 -17.08
C THR A 492 26.34 4.08 -16.54
N GLY A 493 25.96 4.03 -15.25
CA GLY A 493 25.15 5.05 -14.58
C GLY A 493 23.65 4.75 -14.51
N LYS A 494 23.16 3.60 -15.01
CA LYS A 494 21.74 3.23 -14.91
C LYS A 494 21.37 2.84 -13.47
N ILE A 495 20.24 3.34 -12.98
CA ILE A 495 19.75 2.99 -11.65
C ILE A 495 19.09 1.61 -11.70
N VAL A 496 19.56 0.67 -10.89
CA VAL A 496 19.03 -0.71 -10.82
C VAL A 496 18.41 -1.06 -9.47
N THR A 497 18.65 -0.29 -8.41
CA THR A 497 17.90 -0.39 -7.15
C THR A 497 17.72 0.99 -6.54
N ALA A 498 16.49 1.30 -6.13
CA ALA A 498 16.10 2.56 -5.50
C ALA A 498 15.82 2.33 -4.01
N LEU A 499 16.41 3.16 -3.15
CA LEU A 499 16.20 3.15 -1.70
C LEU A 499 15.79 4.54 -1.21
N GLN A 500 14.71 4.59 -0.44
CA GLN A 500 14.27 5.78 0.28
C GLN A 500 14.39 5.47 1.77
N VAL A 501 15.19 6.26 2.47
CA VAL A 501 15.43 6.10 3.90
C VAL A 501 14.98 7.35 4.65
N ALA A 502 14.46 7.17 5.85
CA ALA A 502 14.11 8.23 6.78
C ALA A 502 15.04 8.15 7.99
N ARG A 503 15.62 9.27 8.39
CA ARG A 503 16.39 9.41 9.63
C ARG A 503 15.42 9.48 10.80
N GLU A 504 15.54 8.55 11.73
CA GLU A 504 14.73 8.48 12.93
C GLU A 504 15.61 8.55 14.19
N GLY A 505 14.99 8.88 15.32
CA GLY A 505 15.64 8.93 16.62
C GLY A 505 16.18 10.32 17.00
N THR A 506 17.22 10.36 17.83
CA THR A 506 17.69 11.61 18.48
C THR A 506 16.57 12.35 19.23
N ILE A 507 15.59 11.59 19.77
CA ILE A 507 14.39 12.17 20.36
C ILE A 507 14.70 12.79 21.74
N PRO A 508 14.27 14.03 22.00
CA PRO A 508 14.45 14.67 23.30
C PRO A 508 13.77 13.91 24.44
N ARG A 509 14.39 13.91 25.63
CA ARG A 509 13.89 13.17 26.81
C ARG A 509 12.46 13.55 27.21
N ASP A 510 12.08 14.82 27.09
CA ASP A 510 10.72 15.27 27.40
C ASP A 510 9.67 14.71 26.43
N VAL A 511 10.05 14.47 25.17
CA VAL A 511 9.21 13.81 24.17
C VAL A 511 9.12 12.30 24.47
N ILE A 512 10.21 11.65 24.84
CA ILE A 512 10.21 10.22 25.23
C ILE A 512 9.26 9.96 26.43
N VAL A 513 9.24 10.87 27.41
CA VAL A 513 8.29 10.78 28.53
C VAL A 513 6.83 10.87 28.06
N LYS A 514 6.54 11.67 27.02
CA LYS A 514 5.21 11.73 26.40
C LYS A 514 4.94 10.46 25.58
N MET A 515 5.94 9.92 24.89
CA MET A 515 5.82 8.65 24.13
C MET A 515 5.35 7.52 25.01
N ARG A 516 5.97 7.35 26.18
CA ARG A 516 5.56 6.34 27.17
C ARG A 516 4.09 6.48 27.64
N ARG A 517 3.45 7.63 27.40
CA ARG A 517 2.03 7.91 27.70
C ARG A 517 1.13 7.83 26.47
N GLY A 518 1.63 7.33 25.34
CA GLY A 518 0.89 7.15 24.09
C GLY A 518 1.02 8.28 23.07
N TYR A 519 1.85 9.30 23.29
CA TYR A 519 2.13 10.30 22.26
C TYR A 519 3.02 9.71 21.17
N ARG A 520 2.55 9.68 19.93
CA ARG A 520 3.32 9.19 18.79
C ARG A 520 4.00 10.34 18.06
N PRO A 521 5.34 10.50 18.14
CA PRO A 521 6.04 11.53 17.39
C PRO A 521 5.92 11.27 15.87
N PRO A 522 5.47 12.26 15.08
CA PRO A 522 5.42 12.12 13.63
C PRO A 522 6.79 11.71 13.05
N GLY A 523 6.81 10.83 12.05
CA GLY A 523 8.03 10.42 11.35
C GLY A 523 9.03 9.56 12.15
N ASN A 524 8.71 9.13 13.38
CA ASN A 524 9.58 8.27 14.20
C ASN A 524 8.87 6.94 14.54
N VAL A 525 8.76 6.07 13.54
CA VAL A 525 7.94 4.85 13.64
C VAL A 525 8.64 3.78 14.48
N ILE A 526 9.91 3.47 14.20
CA ILE A 526 10.64 2.41 14.91
C ILE A 526 10.90 2.82 16.38
N PRO A 527 11.34 4.06 16.69
CA PRO A 527 11.45 4.52 18.07
C PRO A 527 10.15 4.45 18.87
N ASP A 528 9.00 4.78 18.26
CA ASP A 528 7.70 4.65 18.92
C ASP A 528 7.39 3.19 19.23
N LEU A 529 7.55 2.29 18.25
CA LEU A 529 7.34 0.85 18.44
C LEU A 529 8.18 0.29 19.60
N MET A 530 9.46 0.65 19.67
CA MET A 530 10.36 0.20 20.73
C MET A 530 9.94 0.70 22.12
N VAL A 531 9.36 1.90 22.22
CA VAL A 531 8.82 2.41 23.48
C VAL A 531 7.50 1.74 23.84
N GLN A 532 6.55 1.65 22.91
CA GLN A 532 5.20 1.14 23.20
C GLN A 532 5.19 -0.36 23.51
N HIS A 533 6.02 -1.16 22.84
CA HIS A 533 5.96 -2.62 22.92
C HIS A 533 7.02 -3.24 23.84
N HIS A 534 8.14 -2.53 24.07
CA HIS A 534 9.29 -3.04 24.81
C HIS A 534 9.75 -2.13 25.96
N ASP A 535 9.11 -0.97 26.18
CA ASP A 535 9.51 0.04 27.18
C ASP A 535 11.01 0.44 27.08
N ALA A 536 11.59 0.36 25.87
CA ALA A 536 13.00 0.62 25.61
C ALA A 536 13.28 2.13 25.50
N LEU A 537 13.29 2.83 26.64
CA LEU A 537 13.34 4.31 26.69
C LEU A 537 14.67 4.94 26.21
N GLU A 538 15.75 4.17 26.13
CA GLU A 538 17.04 4.66 25.61
C GLU A 538 17.11 4.58 24.07
N PHE A 539 16.40 3.63 23.45
CA PHE A 539 16.43 3.42 22.00
C PHE A 539 16.03 4.66 21.18
N PRO A 540 14.98 5.44 21.52
CA PRO A 540 14.64 6.66 20.78
C PRO A 540 15.72 7.75 20.77
N ARG A 541 16.71 7.67 21.67
CA ARG A 541 17.82 8.64 21.73
C ARG A 541 18.90 8.35 20.70
N MET A 542 19.00 7.09 20.27
CA MET A 542 19.91 6.61 19.24
C MET A 542 19.53 7.18 17.87
N LYS A 543 20.45 7.14 16.92
CA LYS A 543 20.25 7.56 15.53
C LYS A 543 20.03 6.34 14.66
N GLY A 544 18.95 6.32 13.89
CA GLY A 544 18.68 5.23 12.98
C GLY A 544 18.27 5.65 11.59
N TYR A 545 18.45 4.72 10.64
CA TYR A 545 17.79 4.77 9.36
C TYR A 545 16.61 3.82 9.36
N ARG A 546 15.41 4.35 9.08
CA ARG A 546 14.28 3.54 8.65
C ARG A 546 14.27 3.47 7.14
N ILE A 547 14.42 2.27 6.58
CA ILE A 547 14.18 2.03 5.16
C ILE A 547 12.68 2.13 4.94
N VAL A 548 12.27 3.20 4.24
CA VAL A 548 10.87 3.47 3.90
C VAL A 548 10.47 2.64 2.69
N ARG A 549 11.34 2.60 1.67
CA ARG A 549 11.17 1.81 0.46
C ARG A 549 12.51 1.27 -0.03
N ILE A 550 12.47 0.05 -0.53
CA ILE A 550 13.54 -0.57 -1.31
C ILE A 550 12.89 -1.31 -2.47
N ALA A 551 13.40 -1.06 -3.67
CA ALA A 551 12.91 -1.68 -4.88
C ALA A 551 14.05 -1.90 -5.87
N THR A 552 14.07 -3.07 -6.49
CA THR A 552 15.02 -3.43 -7.55
C THR A 552 14.31 -3.38 -8.90
N HIS A 553 15.04 -3.00 -9.93
CA HIS A 553 14.57 -2.97 -11.30
C HIS A 553 13.93 -4.32 -11.72
N PRO A 554 12.72 -4.33 -12.34
CA PRO A 554 11.97 -5.54 -12.66
C PRO A 554 12.76 -6.62 -13.41
N ASP A 555 13.51 -6.22 -14.43
CA ASP A 555 14.24 -7.17 -15.30
C ASP A 555 15.44 -7.85 -14.63
N VAL A 556 15.89 -7.35 -13.48
CA VAL A 556 17.07 -7.85 -12.76
C VAL A 556 16.76 -8.16 -11.29
N MET A 557 15.48 -8.37 -10.97
CA MET A 557 15.08 -8.87 -9.66
C MET A 557 15.70 -10.24 -9.36
N ARG A 558 15.86 -10.55 -8.07
CA ARG A 558 16.42 -11.83 -7.57
C ARG A 558 17.87 -12.12 -7.99
N MET A 559 18.61 -11.12 -8.45
CA MET A 559 20.05 -11.21 -8.75
C MET A 559 20.97 -10.77 -7.59
N GLY A 560 20.41 -10.47 -6.41
CA GLY A 560 21.17 -10.07 -5.23
C GLY A 560 21.37 -8.56 -5.05
N LEU A 561 20.88 -7.73 -5.98
CA LEU A 561 21.01 -6.26 -5.94
C LEU A 561 20.43 -5.62 -4.66
N GLY A 562 19.25 -6.06 -4.22
CA GLY A 562 18.64 -5.57 -2.98
C GLY A 562 19.52 -5.85 -1.75
N SER A 563 20.09 -7.06 -1.65
CA SER A 563 21.04 -7.39 -0.58
C SER A 563 22.30 -6.55 -0.65
N ARG A 564 22.85 -6.34 -1.86
CA ARG A 564 24.02 -5.50 -2.07
C ARG A 564 23.77 -4.05 -1.64
N ALA A 565 22.61 -3.50 -1.96
CA ALA A 565 22.23 -2.15 -1.53
C ALA A 565 22.05 -2.03 -0.02
N LEU A 566 21.54 -3.07 0.66
CA LEU A 566 21.44 -3.08 2.12
C LEU A 566 22.81 -3.12 2.79
N GLU A 567 23.73 -3.94 2.27
CA GLU A 567 25.11 -4.02 2.74
C GLU A 567 25.79 -2.64 2.67
N GLU A 568 25.79 -2.01 1.49
CA GLU A 568 26.41 -0.68 1.31
C GLU A 568 25.69 0.42 2.12
N LEU A 569 24.36 0.33 2.31
CA LEU A 569 23.64 1.28 3.15
C LEU A 569 24.04 1.16 4.63
N VAL A 570 24.25 -0.06 5.12
CA VAL A 570 24.72 -0.31 6.50
C VAL A 570 26.14 0.22 6.68
N GLU A 571 27.04 0.00 5.72
CA GLU A 571 28.39 0.59 5.73
C GLU A 571 28.32 2.13 5.81
N VAL A 572 27.46 2.76 4.99
CA VAL A 572 27.25 4.22 5.05
C VAL A 572 26.67 4.67 6.39
N ALA A 573 25.80 3.87 7.02
CA ALA A 573 25.23 4.16 8.33
C ALA A 573 26.30 4.10 9.42
N GLU A 574 27.16 3.07 9.39
CA GLU A 574 28.32 2.91 10.27
C GLU A 574 29.28 4.10 10.17
N GLU A 575 29.67 4.49 8.94
CA GLU A 575 30.57 5.62 8.71
C GLU A 575 30.02 6.95 9.24
N LYS A 576 28.69 7.11 9.22
CA LYS A 576 28.00 8.30 9.73
C LYS A 576 27.70 8.23 11.23
N GLY A 577 28.03 7.13 11.90
CA GLY A 577 27.77 6.92 13.33
C GLY A 577 26.28 6.80 13.64
N PHE A 578 25.54 6.05 12.82
CA PHE A 578 24.19 5.57 13.15
C PHE A 578 24.30 4.28 13.98
N ASP A 579 23.28 4.07 14.82
CA ASP A 579 23.26 2.99 15.82
C ASP A 579 22.45 1.78 15.32
N TRP A 580 21.56 1.95 14.35
CA TRP A 580 20.71 0.90 13.78
C TRP A 580 20.16 1.25 12.39
N VAL A 581 19.78 0.22 11.64
CA VAL A 581 18.97 0.32 10.41
C VAL A 581 17.73 -0.57 10.59
N GLY A 582 16.55 -0.10 10.23
CA GLY A 582 15.31 -0.85 10.44
C GLY A 582 14.28 -0.59 9.36
N THR A 583 13.19 -1.36 9.38
CA THR A 583 12.08 -1.17 8.45
C THR A 583 10.79 -1.75 9.01
N GLY A 584 9.66 -1.34 8.44
CA GLY A 584 8.35 -1.93 8.67
C GLY A 584 7.70 -2.27 7.33
N PHE A 585 7.17 -3.48 7.19
CA PHE A 585 6.60 -3.98 5.94
C PHE A 585 5.43 -4.95 6.21
N GLY A 586 4.58 -5.16 5.20
CA GLY A 586 3.54 -6.18 5.25
C GLY A 586 4.14 -7.59 5.10
N ALA A 587 3.76 -8.50 5.98
CA ALA A 587 4.43 -9.77 6.15
C ALA A 587 3.98 -10.80 5.11
N ASN A 588 4.93 -11.24 4.28
CA ASN A 588 4.83 -12.43 3.43
C ASN A 588 6.16 -13.20 3.46
N GLU A 589 6.17 -14.44 2.98
CA GLU A 589 7.35 -15.31 3.06
C GLU A 589 8.57 -14.71 2.33
N GLU A 590 8.39 -14.18 1.11
CA GLU A 590 9.49 -13.66 0.28
C GLU A 590 10.18 -12.45 0.93
N LEU A 591 9.41 -11.45 1.36
CA LEU A 591 9.96 -10.26 2.01
C LEU A 591 10.54 -10.58 3.39
N THR A 592 9.85 -11.40 4.20
CA THR A 592 10.34 -11.75 5.55
C THR A 592 11.67 -12.50 5.44
N LYS A 593 11.78 -13.44 4.49
CA LYS A 593 13.03 -14.16 4.22
C LYS A 593 14.12 -13.24 3.70
N PHE A 594 13.79 -12.26 2.85
CA PHE A 594 14.76 -11.26 2.38
C PHE A 594 15.37 -10.48 3.55
N TRP A 595 14.57 -9.96 4.48
CA TRP A 595 15.08 -9.18 5.60
C TRP A 595 15.94 -10.03 6.54
N ILE A 596 15.46 -11.22 6.92
CA ILE A 596 16.20 -12.14 7.80
C ILE A 596 17.56 -12.54 7.19
N LYS A 597 17.60 -12.82 5.88
CA LYS A 597 18.85 -13.16 5.18
C LYS A 597 19.88 -12.03 5.21
N ASN A 598 19.45 -10.78 5.38
CA ASN A 598 20.31 -9.60 5.45
C ASN A 598 20.56 -9.15 6.91
N ASP A 599 20.43 -10.06 7.87
CA ASP A 599 20.70 -9.86 9.30
C ASP A 599 19.78 -8.84 9.98
N PHE A 600 18.54 -8.69 9.49
CA PHE A 600 17.51 -7.92 10.18
C PHE A 600 16.71 -8.81 11.12
N VAL A 601 16.55 -8.34 12.35
CA VAL A 601 15.94 -9.08 13.46
C VAL A 601 14.49 -8.64 13.67
N PRO A 602 13.51 -9.56 13.70
CA PRO A 602 12.12 -9.24 14.05
C PRO A 602 11.96 -8.76 15.48
N VAL A 603 11.26 -7.63 15.66
CA VAL A 603 10.97 -7.06 16.99
C VAL A 603 9.48 -6.80 17.22
N HIS A 604 8.66 -6.84 16.18
CA HIS A 604 7.23 -6.53 16.30
C HIS A 604 6.40 -7.13 15.15
N ILE A 605 5.14 -7.46 15.45
CA ILE A 605 4.07 -7.73 14.50
C ILE A 605 2.79 -7.01 14.95
N SER A 606 2.04 -6.43 14.01
CA SER A 606 0.77 -5.77 14.32
C SER A 606 -0.28 -6.77 14.83
N PRO A 607 -1.22 -6.35 15.68
CA PRO A 607 -2.24 -7.26 16.22
C PRO A 607 -3.39 -7.56 15.24
N LYS A 608 -3.49 -6.81 14.15
CA LYS A 608 -4.50 -7.01 13.10
C LYS A 608 -3.84 -6.87 11.73
N ARG A 609 -4.40 -7.59 10.75
CA ARG A 609 -4.10 -7.38 9.34
C ARG A 609 -4.52 -5.97 8.93
N ASN A 610 -3.76 -5.37 8.04
CA ASN A 610 -4.15 -4.11 7.42
C ASN A 610 -5.38 -4.39 6.52
N PRO A 611 -6.49 -3.64 6.63
CA PRO A 611 -7.70 -3.90 5.85
C PRO A 611 -7.49 -3.79 4.33
N VAL A 612 -6.48 -3.04 3.90
CA VAL A 612 -6.17 -2.85 2.48
C VAL A 612 -5.24 -3.96 1.97
N SER A 613 -4.12 -4.22 2.66
CA SER A 613 -3.16 -5.22 2.19
C SER A 613 -3.53 -6.66 2.57
N GLY A 614 -4.41 -6.85 3.55
CA GLY A 614 -4.69 -8.15 4.13
C GLY A 614 -3.49 -8.78 4.86
N GLU A 615 -2.38 -8.06 5.05
CA GLU A 615 -1.16 -8.58 5.70
C GLU A 615 -0.98 -7.99 7.10
N TYR A 616 -0.32 -8.74 7.99
CA TYR A 616 0.20 -8.21 9.24
C TYR A 616 1.42 -7.33 8.97
N SER A 617 1.56 -6.21 9.67
CA SER A 617 2.76 -5.37 9.58
C SER A 617 3.84 -5.88 10.53
N VAL A 618 5.01 -6.20 10.03
CA VAL A 618 6.19 -6.63 10.80
C VAL A 618 7.23 -5.51 10.82
N ALA A 619 7.89 -5.32 11.95
CA ALA A 619 9.06 -4.45 12.06
C ALA A 619 10.31 -5.25 12.39
N VAL A 620 11.38 -4.95 11.66
CA VAL A 620 12.70 -5.58 11.81
C VAL A 620 13.79 -4.53 11.97
N ILE A 621 14.83 -4.87 12.72
CA ILE A 621 15.96 -3.97 13.03
C ILE A 621 17.27 -4.74 12.89
N ARG A 622 18.24 -4.14 12.22
CA ARG A 622 19.65 -4.53 12.23
C ARG A 622 20.41 -3.55 13.13
N PRO A 623 20.88 -3.95 14.32
CA PRO A 623 21.69 -3.09 15.17
C PRO A 623 23.08 -2.88 14.56
N ILE A 624 23.68 -1.72 14.83
CA ILE A 624 25.05 -1.35 14.42
C ILE A 624 25.92 -1.13 15.66
N SER A 625 25.42 -0.38 16.64
CA SER A 625 26.15 -0.10 17.88
C SER A 625 25.94 -1.23 18.90
N GLU A 626 26.93 -1.46 19.78
CA GLU A 626 26.82 -2.42 20.89
C GLU A 626 25.60 -2.13 21.78
N GLU A 627 25.30 -0.86 22.07
CA GLU A 627 24.14 -0.48 22.90
C GLU A 627 22.82 -0.80 22.20
N ALA A 628 22.75 -0.61 20.87
CA ALA A 628 21.57 -1.00 20.09
C ALA A 628 21.41 -2.51 20.01
N GLU A 629 22.51 -3.26 19.90
CA GLU A 629 22.52 -4.72 19.86
C GLU A 629 21.90 -5.32 21.13
N GLU A 630 22.33 -4.86 22.31
CA GLU A 630 21.76 -5.30 23.59
C GLU A 630 20.24 -5.06 23.67
N ILE A 631 19.78 -3.87 23.26
CA ILE A 631 18.35 -3.52 23.32
C ILE A 631 17.53 -4.33 22.30
N VAL A 632 18.04 -4.52 21.08
CA VAL A 632 17.36 -5.27 20.03
C VAL A 632 17.27 -6.74 20.38
N ASP A 633 18.29 -7.32 21.01
CA ASP A 633 18.27 -8.71 21.48
C ASP A 633 17.19 -8.94 22.54
N ASP A 634 17.13 -8.08 23.56
CA ASP A 634 16.09 -8.15 24.58
C ASP A 634 14.68 -7.99 23.97
N ALA A 635 14.52 -7.07 23.01
CA ALA A 635 13.26 -6.88 22.30
C ALA A 635 12.86 -8.09 21.43
N ASN A 636 13.82 -8.70 20.73
CA ASN A 636 13.59 -9.92 19.94
C ASN A 636 13.18 -11.09 20.82
N TYR A 637 13.86 -11.28 21.95
CA TYR A 637 13.50 -12.34 22.90
C TYR A 637 12.07 -12.18 23.42
N GLU A 638 11.72 -11.01 23.94
CA GLU A 638 10.37 -10.72 24.43
C GLU A 638 9.32 -10.84 23.33
N PHE A 639 9.66 -10.42 22.10
CA PHE A 639 8.81 -10.60 20.92
C PHE A 639 8.54 -12.08 20.64
N LYS A 640 9.57 -12.93 20.58
CA LYS A 640 9.40 -14.38 20.31
C LYS A 640 8.57 -15.07 21.40
N VAL A 641 8.78 -14.71 22.67
CA VAL A 641 7.97 -15.24 23.79
C VAL A 641 6.49 -14.90 23.59
N LYS A 642 6.18 -13.64 23.26
CA LYS A 642 4.81 -13.18 22.95
C LYS A 642 4.24 -13.88 21.72
N LEU A 643 5.03 -13.99 20.65
CA LEU A 643 4.61 -14.60 19.39
C LEU A 643 4.19 -16.06 19.58
N ALA A 644 4.96 -16.85 20.35
CA ALA A 644 4.63 -18.25 20.62
C ALA A 644 3.25 -18.44 21.26
N ASP A 645 2.81 -17.47 22.08
CA ASP A 645 1.48 -17.49 22.68
C ASP A 645 0.42 -16.89 21.74
N TRP A 646 0.73 -15.82 21.01
CA TRP A 646 -0.17 -15.15 20.07
C TRP A 646 -0.57 -16.01 18.87
N LEU A 647 0.30 -16.91 18.40
CA LEU A 647 0.00 -17.81 17.29
C LEU A 647 -1.25 -18.68 17.56
N GLY A 648 -1.54 -19.00 18.82
CA GLY A 648 -2.74 -19.76 19.18
C GLY A 648 -4.01 -18.94 19.36
N GLU A 649 -3.91 -17.61 19.20
CA GLU A 649 -4.97 -16.63 19.49
C GLU A 649 -5.04 -15.57 18.38
N THR A 650 -4.36 -14.43 18.57
CA THR A 650 -4.44 -13.26 17.68
C THR A 650 -3.91 -13.52 16.29
N HIS A 651 -2.91 -14.38 16.14
CA HIS A 651 -2.20 -14.65 14.88
C HIS A 651 -2.40 -16.10 14.41
N ARG A 652 -3.56 -16.68 14.73
CA ARG A 652 -3.90 -18.05 14.32
C ARG A 652 -3.95 -18.23 12.80
N ASP A 653 -4.38 -17.18 12.12
CA ASP A 653 -4.50 -17.06 10.68
C ASP A 653 -3.22 -16.58 10.00
N LEU A 654 -2.13 -16.34 10.75
CA LEU A 654 -0.83 -15.99 10.15
C LEU A 654 -0.31 -17.14 9.28
N GLU A 655 0.31 -16.80 8.16
CA GLU A 655 0.92 -17.74 7.24
C GLU A 655 2.02 -18.54 7.97
N PRO A 656 1.97 -19.89 7.99
CA PRO A 656 2.89 -20.72 8.77
C PRO A 656 4.37 -20.45 8.48
N GLU A 657 4.72 -20.21 7.22
CA GLU A 657 6.10 -19.89 6.79
C GLU A 657 6.57 -18.56 7.35
N VAL A 658 5.69 -17.55 7.39
CA VAL A 658 5.99 -16.25 7.99
C VAL A 658 6.19 -16.42 9.49
N ALA A 659 5.28 -17.12 10.16
CA ALA A 659 5.38 -17.40 11.60
C ALA A 659 6.71 -18.07 11.96
N ARG A 660 7.12 -19.08 11.18
CA ARG A 660 8.40 -19.77 11.33
C ARG A 660 9.58 -18.82 11.20
N LEU A 661 9.58 -17.96 10.18
CA LEU A 661 10.64 -16.98 9.93
C LEU A 661 10.76 -15.95 11.07
N LEU A 662 9.65 -15.55 11.68
CA LEU A 662 9.64 -14.57 12.78
C LEU A 662 10.31 -15.06 14.07
N PHE A 663 10.56 -16.37 14.22
CA PHE A 663 11.39 -16.91 15.31
C PHE A 663 12.90 -16.78 15.08
N HIS A 664 13.33 -16.12 13.99
CA HIS A 664 14.74 -15.85 13.74
C HIS A 664 15.40 -15.13 14.94
N PRO A 665 16.49 -15.68 15.49
CA PRO A 665 17.09 -15.14 16.71
C PRO A 665 18.06 -14.00 16.44
N ALA A 666 18.08 -13.00 17.33
CA ALA A 666 19.12 -11.97 17.36
C ALA A 666 20.44 -12.53 17.90
N SER A 667 20.38 -13.28 19.01
CA SER A 667 21.54 -13.85 19.70
C SER A 667 21.31 -15.30 20.14
N THR A 668 22.39 -15.92 20.63
CA THR A 668 22.33 -17.24 21.24
C THR A 668 21.83 -17.14 22.68
N ARG A 669 20.75 -17.87 23.00
CA ARG A 669 20.08 -17.83 24.30
C ARG A 669 19.44 -19.18 24.62
N ARG A 670 19.75 -19.69 25.82
CA ARG A 670 19.07 -20.87 26.37
C ARG A 670 17.69 -20.52 26.89
N TYR A 671 16.70 -21.31 26.51
CA TYR A 671 15.35 -21.26 27.10
C TYR A 671 15.05 -22.58 27.82
N LEU A 672 14.65 -22.48 29.09
CA LEU A 672 14.31 -23.68 29.88
C LEU A 672 12.80 -23.94 29.83
N PRO A 673 12.39 -25.20 29.60
CA PRO A 673 10.97 -25.58 29.58
C PRO A 673 10.32 -25.36 30.95
N ASN A 674 9.15 -24.72 30.97
CA ASN A 674 8.40 -24.49 32.19
C ASN A 674 7.21 -25.46 32.31
N MET A 675 7.52 -26.71 32.69
CA MET A 675 6.51 -27.76 32.84
C MET A 675 6.26 -28.19 34.29
N THR A 676 5.02 -28.56 34.58
CA THR A 676 4.65 -29.27 35.80
C THR A 676 5.02 -30.76 35.71
N GLU A 677 5.20 -31.43 36.86
CA GLU A 677 5.45 -32.88 36.89
C GLU A 677 4.31 -33.68 36.20
N GLY A 678 3.07 -33.20 36.31
CA GLY A 678 1.93 -33.81 35.63
C GLY A 678 1.99 -33.68 34.11
N GLN A 679 2.49 -32.55 33.59
CA GLN A 679 2.73 -32.35 32.15
C GLN A 679 3.84 -33.26 31.65
N LEU A 680 4.97 -33.33 32.39
CA LEU A 680 6.08 -34.20 32.05
C LEU A 680 5.64 -35.68 31.94
N LYS A 681 4.88 -36.18 32.92
CA LYS A 681 4.33 -37.55 32.86
C LYS A 681 3.38 -37.80 31.70
N ARG A 682 2.64 -36.78 31.23
CA ARG A 682 1.77 -36.93 30.05
C ARG A 682 2.59 -36.93 28.76
N LEU A 683 3.64 -36.12 28.70
CA LEU A 683 4.60 -36.08 27.61
C LEU A 683 5.34 -37.42 27.47
N GLU A 684 5.87 -37.96 28.56
CA GLU A 684 6.48 -39.30 28.62
C GLU A 684 5.54 -40.38 28.06
N LYS A 685 4.28 -40.41 28.55
CA LYS A 685 3.27 -41.36 28.06
C LYS A 685 2.90 -41.16 26.59
N TYR A 686 3.02 -39.94 26.07
CA TYR A 686 2.85 -39.70 24.64
C TYR A 686 4.03 -40.27 23.86
N VAL A 687 5.28 -40.04 24.28
CA VAL A 687 6.45 -40.64 23.63
C VAL A 687 6.39 -42.18 23.67
N ASP A 688 5.92 -42.76 24.78
CA ASP A 688 5.74 -44.22 24.97
C ASP A 688 4.53 -44.83 24.23
N MET A 689 3.86 -44.08 23.35
CA MET A 689 2.68 -44.52 22.59
C MET A 689 1.45 -44.90 23.45
N VAL A 690 1.39 -44.43 24.70
CA VAL A 690 0.27 -44.70 25.62
C VAL A 690 -0.83 -43.64 25.49
N HIS A 691 -0.45 -42.37 25.30
CA HIS A 691 -1.38 -41.26 25.15
C HIS A 691 -1.48 -40.76 23.70
N THR A 692 -2.64 -40.17 23.37
CA THR A 692 -2.85 -39.40 22.14
C THR A 692 -2.30 -37.99 22.29
N TYR A 693 -2.18 -37.28 21.16
CA TYR A 693 -1.73 -35.90 21.13
C TYR A 693 -2.61 -35.01 22.03
N GLU A 694 -3.93 -35.17 21.95
CA GLU A 694 -4.92 -34.32 22.62
C GLU A 694 -4.79 -34.37 24.15
N ILE A 695 -4.39 -35.51 24.71
CA ILE A 695 -4.16 -35.68 26.14
C ILE A 695 -2.88 -34.95 26.59
N ALA A 696 -1.86 -34.91 25.72
CA ALA A 696 -0.54 -34.34 26.01
C ALA A 696 -0.32 -32.95 25.37
N ALA A 697 -1.32 -32.39 24.69
CA ALA A 697 -1.16 -31.21 23.84
C ALA A 697 -0.62 -29.98 24.58
N ASP A 698 -0.98 -29.84 25.86
CA ASP A 698 -0.49 -28.73 26.71
C ASP A 698 1.00 -28.89 27.05
N ALA A 699 1.46 -30.12 27.32
CA ALA A 699 2.87 -30.42 27.58
C ALA A 699 3.70 -30.35 26.28
N ILE A 700 3.17 -30.90 25.17
CA ILE A 700 3.81 -30.83 23.86
C ILE A 700 3.98 -29.38 23.43
N ARG A 701 2.99 -28.52 23.65
CA ARG A 701 3.08 -27.09 23.31
C ARG A 701 4.22 -26.39 24.05
N GLU A 702 4.40 -26.65 25.35
CA GLU A 702 5.52 -26.07 26.10
C GLU A 702 6.87 -26.58 25.56
N LEU A 703 6.98 -27.86 25.17
CA LEU A 703 8.20 -28.39 24.56
C LEU A 703 8.50 -27.74 23.21
N VAL A 704 7.48 -27.57 22.38
CA VAL A 704 7.61 -26.90 21.08
C VAL A 704 7.94 -25.41 21.26
N LYS A 705 7.34 -24.75 22.26
CA LYS A 705 7.70 -23.38 22.64
C LYS A 705 9.17 -23.30 23.03
N THR A 706 9.67 -24.25 23.83
CA THR A 706 11.11 -24.35 24.16
C THR A 706 11.96 -24.46 22.90
N TYR A 707 11.60 -25.35 21.96
CA TYR A 707 12.32 -25.51 20.71
C TYR A 707 12.46 -24.21 19.88
N PHE A 708 11.40 -23.40 19.78
CA PHE A 708 11.42 -22.14 19.03
C PHE A 708 12.10 -20.98 19.77
N LEU A 709 12.23 -21.06 21.10
CA LEU A 709 12.82 -20.01 21.93
C LEU A 709 14.28 -20.26 22.27
N ASP A 710 14.68 -21.52 22.42
CA ASP A 710 16.06 -21.93 22.64
C ASP A 710 16.86 -21.84 21.34
N THR A 711 18.02 -21.21 21.41
CA THR A 711 18.93 -21.06 20.27
C THR A 711 20.34 -21.59 20.58
N GLU A 712 20.59 -22.05 21.81
CA GLU A 712 21.88 -22.60 22.22
C GLU A 712 21.97 -24.11 21.94
N ASP A 713 20.93 -24.85 22.33
CA ASP A 713 20.91 -26.32 22.26
C ASP A 713 19.90 -26.86 21.24
N ARG A 714 19.34 -25.97 20.40
CA ARG A 714 18.28 -26.27 19.43
C ARG A 714 18.71 -27.30 18.39
N PRO A 715 17.95 -28.42 18.22
CA PRO A 715 18.21 -29.37 17.15
C PRO A 715 17.85 -28.79 15.77
N GLU A 716 18.58 -29.19 14.75
CA GLU A 716 18.23 -28.89 13.35
C GLU A 716 17.05 -29.77 12.93
N LEU A 717 16.00 -29.14 12.40
CA LEU A 717 14.83 -29.79 11.82
C LEU A 717 14.64 -29.27 10.40
N GLU A 718 14.03 -30.09 9.54
CA GLU A 718 13.63 -29.70 8.19
C GLU A 718 12.48 -28.69 8.23
N LYS A 719 12.27 -27.96 7.12
CA LYS A 719 11.23 -26.92 7.04
C LYS A 719 9.85 -27.47 7.42
N ASP A 720 9.48 -28.63 6.87
CA ASP A 720 8.14 -29.19 7.04
C ASP A 720 7.94 -29.74 8.46
N GLU A 721 8.99 -30.27 9.08
CA GLU A 721 9.00 -30.68 10.50
C GLU A 721 8.75 -29.46 11.42
N GLU A 722 9.43 -28.33 11.18
CA GLU A 722 9.19 -27.09 11.93
C GLU A 722 7.75 -26.57 11.73
N LEU A 723 7.24 -26.64 10.50
CA LEU A 723 5.87 -26.23 10.17
C LEU A 723 4.84 -27.12 10.87
N LEU A 724 5.03 -28.44 10.88
CA LEU A 724 4.18 -29.38 11.61
C LEU A 724 4.12 -29.03 13.11
N LEU A 725 5.26 -28.84 13.76
CA LEU A 725 5.33 -28.46 15.18
C LEU A 725 4.60 -27.13 15.43
N LEU A 726 4.86 -26.11 14.59
CA LEU A 726 4.29 -24.76 14.72
C LEU A 726 2.78 -24.76 14.50
N MET A 727 2.31 -25.28 13.36
CA MET A 727 0.90 -25.26 12.98
C MET A 727 0.05 -26.05 13.98
N LYS A 728 0.52 -27.24 14.35
CA LYS A 728 -0.23 -28.12 15.23
C LYS A 728 -0.22 -27.63 16.68
N SER A 729 0.95 -27.24 17.20
CA SER A 729 1.11 -26.98 18.64
C SER A 729 0.96 -25.52 19.03
N LEU A 730 1.53 -24.59 18.24
CA LEU A 730 1.49 -23.15 18.52
C LEU A 730 0.24 -22.51 17.91
N GLN A 731 -0.05 -22.74 16.62
CA GLN A 731 -1.25 -22.20 15.96
C GLN A 731 -2.54 -22.98 16.26
N ARG A 732 -2.42 -24.17 16.86
CA ARG A 732 -3.57 -24.99 17.28
C ARG A 732 -4.51 -25.31 16.11
N ARG A 733 -3.94 -25.61 14.94
CA ARG A 733 -4.73 -26.02 13.77
C ARG A 733 -5.26 -27.46 13.94
N PRO A 734 -6.47 -27.77 13.43
CA PRO A 734 -6.96 -29.13 13.22
C PRO A 734 -5.95 -29.99 12.46
N TRP A 735 -6.02 -31.32 12.61
CA TRP A 735 -5.12 -32.21 11.89
C TRP A 735 -5.36 -32.19 10.37
N ASP A 736 -6.62 -32.09 9.97
CA ASP A 736 -7.01 -32.07 8.56
C ASP A 736 -6.43 -30.84 7.85
N ASP A 737 -6.52 -29.65 8.46
CA ASP A 737 -5.91 -28.42 7.93
C ASP A 737 -4.38 -28.52 7.79
N VAL A 738 -3.70 -29.23 8.70
CA VAL A 738 -2.24 -29.43 8.64
C VAL A 738 -1.88 -30.43 7.55
N ALA A 739 -2.66 -31.50 7.42
CA ALA A 739 -2.55 -32.52 6.39
C ALA A 739 -2.70 -31.93 4.98
N GLU A 740 -3.74 -31.13 4.78
CA GLU A 740 -3.99 -30.43 3.52
C GLU A 740 -2.82 -29.51 3.15
N PHE A 741 -2.34 -28.73 4.12
CA PHE A 741 -1.27 -27.77 3.89
C PHE A 741 0.09 -28.43 3.55
N LEU A 742 0.47 -29.48 4.28
CA LEU A 742 1.72 -30.21 4.05
C LEU A 742 1.62 -31.22 2.90
N GLY A 743 0.42 -31.49 2.38
CA GLY A 743 0.20 -32.48 1.33
C GLY A 743 0.40 -33.92 1.82
N GLU A 744 0.12 -34.19 3.10
CA GLU A 744 0.33 -35.48 3.75
C GLU A 744 -0.94 -36.03 4.40
N ASP A 745 -1.00 -37.35 4.62
CA ASP A 745 -2.12 -37.97 5.30
C ASP A 745 -2.02 -37.82 6.84
N VAL A 746 -3.14 -37.53 7.50
CA VAL A 746 -3.21 -37.34 8.96
C VAL A 746 -2.51 -38.44 9.79
N PRO A 747 -2.66 -39.75 9.50
CA PRO A 747 -2.00 -40.79 10.28
C PRO A 747 -0.46 -40.77 10.20
N ASP A 748 0.10 -40.28 9.09
CA ASP A 748 1.54 -40.17 8.91
C ASP A 748 2.08 -38.94 9.64
N LEU A 749 1.40 -37.79 9.53
CA LEU A 749 1.71 -36.60 10.33
C LEU A 749 1.63 -36.85 11.84
N MET A 750 0.64 -37.63 12.31
CA MET A 750 0.55 -38.00 13.72
C MET A 750 1.73 -38.87 14.20
N ARG A 751 2.30 -39.68 13.31
CA ARG A 751 3.48 -40.51 13.59
C ARG A 751 4.73 -39.64 13.63
N GLU A 752 4.92 -38.81 12.61
CA GLU A 752 6.02 -37.85 12.53
C GLU A 752 6.02 -36.89 13.72
N MET A 753 4.86 -36.32 14.07
CA MET A 753 4.73 -35.46 15.26
C MET A 753 5.21 -36.16 16.53
N ARG A 754 4.95 -37.48 16.66
CA ARG A 754 5.39 -38.25 17.83
C ARG A 754 6.89 -38.45 17.82
N ASP A 755 7.46 -38.76 16.65
CA ASP A 755 8.90 -38.97 16.49
C ASP A 755 9.67 -37.66 16.77
N LEU A 756 9.18 -36.53 16.25
CA LEU A 756 9.72 -35.19 16.52
C LEU A 756 9.64 -34.83 18.01
N VAL A 757 8.47 -34.99 18.62
CA VAL A 757 8.30 -34.72 20.06
C VAL A 757 9.17 -35.65 20.90
N GLY A 758 9.35 -36.91 20.51
CA GLY A 758 10.25 -37.84 21.16
C GLY A 758 11.71 -37.40 21.08
N ALA A 759 12.16 -36.94 19.91
CA ALA A 759 13.49 -36.39 19.71
C ALA A 759 13.72 -35.12 20.55
N LEU A 760 12.77 -34.19 20.56
CA LEU A 760 12.82 -32.99 21.39
C LEU A 760 12.81 -33.33 22.88
N TYR A 761 11.99 -34.31 23.29
CA TYR A 761 11.92 -34.75 24.68
C TYR A 761 13.26 -35.30 25.15
N GLU A 762 13.90 -36.19 24.38
CA GLU A 762 15.23 -36.71 24.74
C GLU A 762 16.31 -35.63 24.72
N ARG A 763 16.22 -34.65 23.81
CA ARG A 763 17.16 -33.52 23.76
C ARG A 763 17.06 -32.62 24.99
N TYR A 764 15.86 -32.26 25.41
CA TYR A 764 15.61 -31.37 26.56
C TYR A 764 15.42 -32.12 27.87
N LYS A 765 15.65 -33.43 27.90
CA LYS A 765 15.37 -34.30 29.05
C LYS A 765 16.02 -33.84 30.34
N GLU A 766 17.30 -33.47 30.28
CA GLU A 766 18.04 -33.00 31.45
C GLU A 766 17.43 -31.70 32.01
N ASP A 767 16.98 -30.80 31.13
CA ASP A 767 16.32 -29.54 31.50
C ASP A 767 14.89 -29.77 32.01
N LEU A 768 14.18 -30.75 31.46
CA LEU A 768 12.84 -31.15 31.89
C LEU A 768 12.83 -31.86 33.25
N GLU A 769 13.84 -32.69 33.52
CA GLU A 769 14.04 -33.39 34.80
C GLU A 769 14.68 -32.46 35.86
N GLY A 770 15.33 -31.38 35.41
CA GLY A 770 15.86 -30.28 36.22
C GLY A 770 14.76 -29.34 36.73
N SER A 771 14.12 -29.68 37.86
CA SER A 771 13.06 -28.82 38.43
C SER A 771 13.57 -27.39 38.75
N PRO A 772 12.85 -26.31 38.37
CA PRO A 772 13.20 -24.94 38.78
C PRO A 772 13.20 -24.72 40.30
N SER A 773 12.60 -25.64 41.06
CA SER A 773 12.68 -25.67 42.52
C SER A 773 14.05 -26.14 43.03
N ARG A 774 14.71 -27.04 42.30
CA ARG A 774 16.07 -27.53 42.59
C ARG A 774 17.11 -26.46 42.31
N ASP A 775 16.99 -25.71 41.21
CA ASP A 775 17.98 -24.68 40.85
C ASP A 775 17.88 -23.43 41.71
N ARG A 776 16.69 -23.01 42.14
CA ARG A 776 16.55 -21.97 43.17
C ARG A 776 17.18 -22.39 44.50
N LEU A 777 17.07 -23.66 44.85
CA LEU A 777 17.71 -24.25 46.03
C LEU A 777 19.22 -24.33 45.87
N HIS A 778 19.72 -24.71 44.70
CA HIS A 778 21.14 -24.77 44.38
C HIS A 778 21.78 -23.37 44.38
N GLY A 779 21.15 -22.38 43.74
CA GLY A 779 21.61 -21.00 43.75
C GLY A 779 21.54 -20.33 45.14
N ALA A 780 20.56 -20.71 45.98
CA ALA A 780 20.53 -20.29 47.38
C ALA A 780 21.65 -20.93 48.21
N LEU A 781 21.93 -22.22 47.99
CA LEU A 781 23.02 -22.96 48.63
C LEU A 781 24.40 -22.43 48.20
N GLU A 782 24.61 -22.10 46.93
CA GLU A 782 25.85 -21.50 46.44
C GLU A 782 26.11 -20.12 47.07
N LYS A 783 25.09 -19.27 47.17
CA LYS A 783 25.19 -17.96 47.85
C LYS A 783 25.50 -18.08 49.35
N LEU A 784 25.01 -19.13 50.01
CA LEU A 784 25.31 -19.43 51.42
C LEU A 784 26.72 -20.03 51.58
N THR A 785 27.14 -20.90 50.66
CA THR A 785 28.47 -21.51 50.62
C THR A 785 29.56 -20.47 50.36
N ALA A 786 29.31 -19.50 49.47
CA ALA A 786 30.18 -18.35 49.22
C ALA A 786 30.36 -17.45 50.45
N LYS A 787 29.45 -17.52 51.43
CA LYS A 787 29.53 -16.83 52.73
C LYS A 787 30.16 -17.69 53.85
N GLY A 788 30.71 -18.86 53.52
CA GLY A 788 31.46 -19.72 54.44
C GLY A 788 30.60 -20.63 55.33
N LEU A 789 29.30 -20.74 55.04
CA LEU A 789 28.41 -21.69 55.72
C LEU A 789 28.47 -23.04 54.99
N THR A 790 28.80 -24.11 55.72
CA THR A 790 28.75 -25.48 55.20
C THR A 790 27.64 -26.25 55.92
N GLY A 791 26.84 -26.96 55.14
CA GLY A 791 25.70 -27.73 55.64
C GLY A 791 25.12 -28.63 54.55
N SER A 792 24.21 -29.52 54.92
CA SER A 792 23.48 -30.40 53.99
C SER A 792 21.99 -30.22 54.16
N LEU A 793 21.28 -30.06 53.04
CA LEU A 793 19.82 -30.01 53.02
C LEU A 793 19.28 -31.32 52.47
N GLU A 794 18.49 -32.04 53.26
CA GLU A 794 17.78 -33.24 52.82
C GLU A 794 16.27 -32.94 52.84
N ILE A 795 15.64 -32.95 51.67
CA ILE A 795 14.19 -32.78 51.51
C ILE A 795 13.62 -34.14 51.12
N ARG A 796 12.73 -34.69 51.94
CA ARG A 796 11.99 -35.91 51.61
C ARG A 796 10.59 -35.55 51.13
N VAL A 797 10.27 -36.01 49.93
CA VAL A 797 8.98 -35.79 49.27
C VAL A 797 8.31 -37.14 49.05
N GLU A 798 7.07 -37.29 49.53
CA GLU A 798 6.15 -38.37 49.17
C GLU A 798 4.85 -37.74 48.68
N GLU A 799 4.34 -38.20 47.53
CA GLU A 799 3.08 -37.72 46.91
C GLU A 799 3.02 -36.20 46.62
N GLY A 800 4.14 -35.59 46.24
CA GLY A 800 4.16 -34.21 45.73
C GLY A 800 4.06 -33.09 46.76
N GLU A 801 3.97 -33.42 48.06
CA GLU A 801 4.03 -32.42 49.14
C GLU A 801 5.25 -32.64 50.06
N PRO A 802 6.04 -31.59 50.36
CA PRO A 802 7.20 -31.72 51.23
C PRO A 802 6.75 -31.93 52.68
N LYS A 803 7.02 -33.13 53.24
CA LYS A 803 6.68 -33.45 54.64
C LYS A 803 7.81 -33.21 55.62
N GLU A 804 9.07 -33.26 55.19
CA GLU A 804 10.21 -33.11 56.08
C GLU A 804 11.37 -32.39 55.37
N VAL A 805 11.81 -31.27 55.95
CA VAL A 805 12.99 -30.52 55.51
C VAL A 805 14.01 -30.56 56.64
N ILE A 806 15.11 -31.27 56.42
CA ILE A 806 16.20 -31.38 57.39
C ILE A 806 17.34 -30.48 56.90
N VAL A 807 17.61 -29.43 57.67
CA VAL A 807 18.78 -28.55 57.47
C VAL A 807 19.83 -28.95 58.51
N ARG A 808 21.01 -29.38 58.08
CA ARG A 808 22.17 -29.67 58.96
C ARG A 808 23.32 -28.74 58.67
#